data_AF-W5WEM9-F1
#
_entry.id   AF-W5WEM9-F1
#
_cell.length_a   1.000
_cell.length_b   1.000
_cell.length_c   1.000
_cell.angle_alpha   90.00
_cell.angle_beta   90.00
_cell.angle_gamma   90.00
#
_symmetry.space_group_name_H-M   'P 1'
#
loop_
_entity.id
_entity.type
_entity.pdbx_description
1 polymer ?
#
loop_
_entity_poly.entity_id
_entity_poly.type
_entity_poly.pdbx_seq_one_letter_code
_entity_poly.pdbx_strand_id
1 'polypeptide(L)'
;MHFFLLGSLEVTVGDRTLQLGGVKQRLALALLLSRANELVPASQLMLALWPDETPISARKILHNAVSGIRKLLAVADSGPDAPQLLTKAPGYLLQVSPEQVDLMRFQLLVQQGQGEVAAGQWAQAAEVLGQALGLWRGPMLSDLLEAGADWPEIGLASTVRLTAIEDRTEALLRLGRGGELLGELEALAEQEPLRERLCGQLMRVLYQHGRQAEALAVYRRTRTVLAEQLGLDPNPQLQELERAILNHDLDTPPTEVPESVPEQREVAALSSRESLELEEIQQISTVLVVASAPPGQSLTAEGLDLVRDYVGAVLAQQARDREVALLEEPEADLGSFLAEVGAGWQDAGDGGGSVLWLASTGVREVREFDTWRAVRLARGVHSQLTVDRGGLPGGGGVPPFEVRIVVTTGNARVRRGSAEGALAWPCPEQDLLRRCLRLLTDDSRAPVRMCATTLEAVSMLDRAEHLPFVARQDELGTLDCLLEATRAKRQPHLVTVFGHAGVGRSRLIGQWLGRVMADPGVSCVVVRSQAPITRSSPTAELASLVRAAAGVEAGARAAVVDIKVADLVERVVDEHRCSWVLAHLSTLLNPDRGGDPLAEAAVEACAVLFEALAGWRPLVLVVEDLHWADTAVVDFLNLMVTRLGGVPLLVVATSRPELLDRHPVWGAGWSRSCSLWLQGLSDEETLRVLWNSYAAPGEKSRGRGGRWSPEDLRVMVAPLGGNPLFAVEYGRVLRESPTGATVAEMATALPYSVRSRLALLLNSLPTPARVVLYDVALFEGGATESVLGVLARQGGQPVPYRWLRYLEHRDILRRVTGSGGQGEAEYVFVSAHLRAVARARVPEAVLARKRCLIASPANQPEILTG
;
A
#
# COMPACT_ATOMS: atom_id res chain seq x y z
N MET A 1 40.48 7.35 15.11
CA MET A 1 39.56 8.30 15.78
C MET A 1 38.17 7.73 15.65
N HIS A 2 37.38 7.67 16.73
CA HIS A 2 36.02 7.12 16.67
C HIS A 2 35.01 8.15 17.18
N PHE A 3 33.82 8.11 16.60
CA PHE A 3 32.68 8.97 16.88
C PHE A 3 31.55 8.08 17.38
N PHE A 4 30.96 8.47 18.50
CA PHE A 4 29.91 7.71 19.15
C PHE A 4 28.64 8.57 19.29
N LEU A 5 27.56 8.16 18.61
CA LEU A 5 26.27 8.83 18.56
C LEU A 5 25.16 8.00 19.23
N LEU A 6 25.32 6.68 19.36
CA LEU A 6 24.32 5.76 19.90
C LEU A 6 24.30 5.80 21.44
N GLY A 7 23.98 6.99 21.98
CA GLY A 7 24.13 7.39 23.37
C GLY A 7 24.49 8.87 23.43
N SER A 8 25.25 9.29 24.45
CA SER A 8 25.87 10.61 24.46
C SER A 8 26.84 10.80 23.28
N LEU A 9 26.85 12.00 22.70
CA LEU A 9 27.81 12.37 21.65
C LEU A 9 29.23 12.45 22.25
N GLU A 10 30.05 11.46 21.89
CA GLU A 10 31.43 11.32 22.33
C GLU A 10 32.36 11.14 21.12
N VAL A 11 33.62 11.56 21.27
CA VAL A 11 34.65 11.40 20.24
C VAL A 11 35.95 10.99 20.91
N THR A 12 36.60 9.94 20.40
CA THR A 12 37.82 9.38 20.99
C THR A 12 38.98 9.29 20.00
N VAL A 13 40.20 9.41 20.53
CA VAL A 13 41.45 9.16 19.80
C VAL A 13 42.31 8.25 20.68
N GLY A 14 42.44 6.98 20.26
CA GLY A 14 42.85 5.91 21.18
C GLY A 14 41.90 5.85 22.38
N ASP A 15 42.46 5.66 23.58
CA ASP A 15 41.70 5.59 24.84
C ASP A 15 41.29 6.96 25.42
N ARG A 16 41.46 8.06 24.67
CA ARG A 16 41.20 9.43 25.14
C ARG A 16 39.94 10.02 24.53
N THR A 17 38.94 10.30 25.36
CA THR A 17 37.77 11.11 24.98
C THR A 17 38.14 12.58 24.86
N LEU A 18 37.80 13.19 23.72
CA LEU A 18 38.05 14.60 23.43
C LEU A 18 36.92 15.48 23.98
N GLN A 19 37.30 16.63 24.56
CA GLN A 19 36.34 17.65 24.97
C GLN A 19 35.75 18.34 23.74
N LEU A 20 34.43 18.24 23.60
CA LEU A 20 33.68 18.87 22.51
C LEU A 20 33.36 20.32 22.87
N GLY A 21 33.28 21.18 21.86
CA GLY A 21 32.98 22.61 22.06
C GLY A 21 31.53 22.88 22.50
N GLY A 22 31.12 24.15 22.49
CA GLY A 22 29.77 24.55 22.91
C GLY A 22 28.64 23.87 22.10
N VAL A 23 27.44 23.87 22.65
CA VAL A 23 26.26 23.11 22.16
C VAL A 23 26.04 23.19 20.64
N LYS A 24 26.16 24.37 20.00
CA LYS A 24 26.00 24.52 18.54
C LYS A 24 27.12 23.84 17.72
N GLN A 25 28.33 23.68 18.26
CA GLN A 25 29.38 22.86 17.65
C GLN A 25 29.05 21.37 17.74
N ARG A 26 28.52 20.92 18.88
CA ARG A 26 28.13 19.52 19.12
C ARG A 26 26.97 19.10 18.24
N LEU A 27 25.93 19.93 18.14
CA LEU A 27 24.82 19.74 17.21
C LEU A 27 25.29 19.73 15.74
N ALA A 28 26.15 20.66 15.33
CA ALA A 28 26.67 20.69 13.96
C ALA A 28 27.48 19.42 13.61
N LEU A 29 28.31 18.95 14.55
CA LEU A 29 29.08 17.72 14.39
C LEU A 29 28.16 16.48 14.36
N ALA A 30 27.20 16.39 15.27
CA ALA A 30 26.25 15.29 15.33
C ALA A 30 25.45 15.17 14.03
N LEU A 31 24.90 16.27 13.50
CA LEU A 31 24.15 16.23 12.23
C LEU A 31 25.03 15.83 11.04
N LEU A 32 26.28 16.31 10.98
CA LEU A 32 27.25 15.92 9.95
C LEU A 32 27.67 14.44 10.06
N LEU A 33 27.66 13.85 11.24
CA LEU A 33 27.96 12.43 11.46
C LEU A 33 26.73 11.54 11.23
N SER A 34 25.53 12.00 11.57
CA SER A 34 24.26 11.34 11.20
C SER A 34 24.03 11.29 9.69
N ARG A 35 24.72 12.17 8.95
CA ARG A 35 24.81 12.20 7.48
C ARG A 35 26.26 12.09 7.00
N ALA A 36 27.02 11.20 7.64
CA ALA A 36 28.41 10.94 7.29
C ALA A 36 28.57 10.62 5.79
N ASN A 37 29.61 11.18 5.18
CA ASN A 37 29.91 11.09 3.75
C ASN A 37 28.88 11.74 2.78
N GLU A 38 27.79 12.32 3.27
CA GLU A 38 26.83 13.10 2.46
C GLU A 38 27.13 14.61 2.48
N LEU A 39 26.64 15.33 1.47
CA LEU A 39 26.72 16.79 1.41
C LEU A 39 25.53 17.43 2.16
N VAL A 40 25.79 18.08 3.29
CA VAL A 40 24.77 18.80 4.06
C VAL A 40 24.79 20.31 3.73
N PRO A 41 23.72 20.88 3.12
CA PRO A 41 23.65 22.31 2.81
C PRO A 41 23.78 23.18 4.07
N ALA A 42 24.45 24.33 3.94
CA ALA A 42 24.62 25.26 5.07
C ALA A 42 23.27 25.82 5.59
N SER A 43 22.25 25.91 4.73
CA SER A 43 20.87 26.26 5.11
C SER A 43 20.24 25.21 6.03
N GLN A 44 20.40 23.92 5.71
CA GLN A 44 19.87 22.82 6.52
C GLN A 44 20.58 22.74 7.88
N LEU A 45 21.91 22.92 7.92
CA LEU A 45 22.66 23.05 9.17
C LEU A 45 22.14 24.20 10.03
N MET A 46 21.82 25.36 9.45
CA MET A 46 21.23 26.47 10.22
C MET A 46 19.83 26.13 10.75
N LEU A 47 18.94 25.55 9.94
CA LEU A 47 17.60 25.15 10.38
C LEU A 47 17.64 24.13 11.53
N ALA A 48 18.48 23.09 11.41
CA ALA A 48 18.64 22.06 12.44
C ALA A 48 19.34 22.57 13.71
N LEU A 49 20.14 23.63 13.62
CA LEU A 49 20.77 24.30 14.77
C LEU A 49 19.84 25.31 15.47
N TRP A 50 18.82 25.83 14.79
CA TRP A 50 17.90 26.85 15.29
C TRP A 50 16.46 26.55 14.81
N PRO A 51 15.77 25.57 15.44
CA PRO A 51 14.47 25.10 14.97
C PRO A 51 13.35 26.16 15.09
N ASP A 52 13.40 27.03 16.09
CA ASP A 52 12.37 28.06 16.32
C ASP A 52 12.62 29.34 15.51
N GLU A 53 13.77 29.98 15.71
CA GLU A 53 14.15 31.22 15.04
C GLU A 53 15.65 31.23 14.73
N THR A 54 16.01 31.34 13.45
CA THR A 54 17.41 31.45 13.00
C THR A 54 17.90 32.90 13.13
N PRO A 55 18.84 33.21 14.05
CA PRO A 55 19.29 34.59 14.24
C PRO A 55 20.12 35.09 13.04
N ILE A 56 20.16 36.40 12.84
CA ILE A 56 20.96 37.06 11.78
C ILE A 56 22.46 36.64 11.85
N SER A 57 22.95 36.32 13.04
CA SER A 57 24.32 35.86 13.30
C SER A 57 24.55 34.35 13.03
N ALA A 58 23.52 33.57 12.70
CA ALA A 58 23.57 32.10 12.56
C ALA A 58 24.70 31.62 11.65
N ARG A 59 24.86 32.22 10.46
CA ARG A 59 25.93 31.87 9.51
C ARG A 59 27.33 32.05 10.12
N LYS A 60 27.55 33.11 10.91
CA LYS A 60 28.84 33.34 11.61
C LYS A 60 29.06 32.30 12.72
N ILE A 61 28.01 31.94 13.45
CA ILE A 61 28.09 30.91 14.50
C ILE A 61 28.36 29.53 13.88
N LEU A 62 27.73 29.19 12.75
CA LEU A 62 27.99 27.96 11.99
C LEU A 62 29.45 27.90 11.48
N HIS A 63 29.99 29.00 10.93
CA HIS A 63 31.41 29.04 10.55
C HIS A 63 32.36 28.83 11.75
N ASN A 64 32.03 29.38 12.92
CA ASN A 64 32.80 29.15 14.14
C ASN A 64 32.71 27.68 14.58
N ALA A 65 31.53 27.06 14.53
CA ALA A 65 31.34 25.64 14.82
C ALA A 65 32.16 24.75 13.88
N VAL A 66 32.10 24.99 12.57
CA VAL A 66 32.90 24.27 11.55
C VAL A 66 34.40 24.43 11.79
N SER A 67 34.86 25.63 12.16
CA SER A 67 36.27 25.88 12.52
C SER A 67 36.68 25.10 13.77
N GLY A 68 35.81 25.05 14.79
CA GLY A 68 36.01 24.21 15.98
C GLY A 68 36.07 22.71 15.67
N ILE A 69 35.20 22.22 14.79
CA ILE A 69 35.21 20.82 14.33
C ILE A 69 36.52 20.52 13.59
N ARG A 70 36.96 21.37 12.65
CA ARG A 70 38.24 21.17 11.94
C ARG A 70 39.44 21.08 12.87
N LYS A 71 39.50 21.92 13.91
CA LYS A 71 40.54 21.84 14.95
C LYS A 71 40.50 20.54 15.74
N LEU A 72 39.31 20.00 15.97
CA LEU A 72 39.12 18.73 16.66
C LEU A 72 39.53 17.54 15.77
N LEU A 73 39.17 17.54 14.48
CA LEU A 73 39.55 16.49 13.53
C LEU A 73 41.07 16.48 13.26
N ALA A 74 41.73 17.63 13.30
CA ALA A 74 43.19 17.75 13.16
C ALA A 74 44.00 17.12 14.31
N VAL A 75 43.35 16.56 15.34
CA VAL A 75 43.99 15.75 16.40
C VAL A 75 44.21 14.30 15.96
N ALA A 76 43.54 13.83 14.90
CA ALA A 76 43.77 12.51 14.32
C ALA A 76 45.07 12.49 13.49
N ASP A 77 45.74 11.33 13.47
CA ASP A 77 46.88 11.08 12.59
C ASP A 77 46.52 11.29 11.12
N SER A 78 47.44 11.86 10.35
CA SER A 78 47.25 12.22 8.93
C SER A 78 47.35 11.02 7.98
N GLY A 79 46.62 9.94 8.29
CA GLY A 79 46.46 8.77 7.42
C GLY A 79 45.42 8.97 6.30
N PRO A 80 45.31 8.02 5.36
CA PRO A 80 44.31 8.09 4.28
C PRO A 80 42.88 8.08 4.82
N ASP A 81 42.62 7.34 5.90
CA ASP A 81 41.31 7.25 6.56
C ASP A 81 41.09 8.34 7.62
N ALA A 82 41.90 9.41 7.64
CA ALA A 82 41.72 10.50 8.59
C ALA A 82 40.39 11.24 8.32
N PRO A 83 39.59 11.56 9.36
CA PRO A 83 38.29 12.19 9.17
C PRO A 83 38.42 13.66 8.73
N GLN A 84 37.74 14.05 7.64
CA GLN A 84 37.91 15.36 6.99
C GLN A 84 36.59 16.12 6.79
N LEU A 85 36.53 17.36 7.29
CA LEU A 85 35.39 18.26 7.07
C LEU A 85 35.62 19.20 5.88
N LEU A 86 35.18 18.77 4.70
CA LEU A 86 35.26 19.53 3.45
C LEU A 86 34.18 20.61 3.37
N THR A 87 34.51 21.73 2.70
CA THR A 87 33.51 22.71 2.24
C THR A 87 33.31 22.50 0.75
N LYS A 88 32.08 22.11 0.36
CA LYS A 88 31.65 21.96 -1.03
C LYS A 88 30.35 22.75 -1.18
N ALA A 89 30.25 23.70 -2.10
CA ALA A 89 29.02 24.49 -2.25
C ALA A 89 27.81 23.57 -2.54
N PRO A 90 26.64 23.77 -1.92
CA PRO A 90 26.23 24.87 -1.04
C PRO A 90 26.40 24.62 0.48
N GLY A 91 27.29 23.72 0.92
CA GLY A 91 27.44 23.37 2.33
C GLY A 91 28.75 22.68 2.73
N TYR A 92 28.63 21.61 3.51
CA TYR A 92 29.75 20.89 4.13
C TYR A 92 29.55 19.39 4.02
N LEU A 93 30.65 18.65 3.88
CA LEU A 93 30.65 17.19 3.80
C LEU A 93 31.71 16.67 4.77
N LEU A 94 31.32 15.76 5.65
CA LEU A 94 32.22 15.13 6.63
C LEU A 94 32.58 13.72 6.13
N GLN A 95 33.82 13.55 5.66
CA GLN A 95 34.36 12.27 5.26
C GLN A 95 34.88 11.52 6.48
N VAL A 96 34.43 10.27 6.65
CA VAL A 96 34.79 9.36 7.75
C VAL A 96 34.67 7.92 7.25
N SER A 97 35.52 7.00 7.72
CA SER A 97 35.34 5.58 7.39
C SER A 97 34.14 5.00 8.17
N PRO A 98 33.40 4.02 7.63
CA PRO A 98 32.25 3.42 8.32
C PRO A 98 32.59 2.86 9.71
N GLU A 99 33.81 2.35 9.89
CA GLU A 99 34.33 1.77 11.14
C GLU A 99 34.62 2.82 12.22
N GLN A 100 34.67 4.11 11.82
CA GLN A 100 34.91 5.22 12.74
C GLN A 100 33.63 5.72 13.42
N VAL A 101 32.44 5.40 12.90
CA VAL A 101 31.16 5.90 13.44
C VAL A 101 30.30 4.73 13.91
N ASP A 102 29.92 4.72 15.20
CA ASP A 102 29.09 3.65 15.78
C ASP A 102 27.74 3.46 15.05
N LEU A 103 27.10 4.56 14.63
CA LEU A 103 25.88 4.54 13.82
C LEU A 103 26.05 3.81 12.49
N MET A 104 27.16 4.04 11.78
CA MET A 104 27.42 3.38 10.49
C MET A 104 27.75 1.89 10.69
N ARG A 105 28.54 1.55 11.72
CA ARG A 105 28.79 0.16 12.10
C ARG A 105 27.51 -0.58 12.48
N PHE A 106 26.63 0.07 13.23
CA PHE A 106 25.32 -0.47 13.59
C PHE A 106 24.48 -0.76 12.34
N GLN A 107 24.39 0.19 11.40
CA GLN A 107 23.66 0.00 10.14
C GLN A 107 24.20 -1.18 9.31
N LEU A 108 25.52 -1.29 9.17
CA LEU A 108 26.17 -2.39 8.44
C LEU A 108 25.89 -3.76 9.11
N LEU A 109 26.02 -3.85 10.43
CA LEU A 109 25.75 -5.08 11.16
C LEU A 109 24.26 -5.46 11.12
N VAL A 110 23.33 -4.49 11.16
CA VAL A 110 21.90 -4.77 10.98
C VAL A 110 21.61 -5.31 9.58
N GLN A 111 22.17 -4.68 8.53
CA GLN A 111 22.01 -5.16 7.15
C GLN A 111 22.56 -6.58 6.97
N GLN A 112 23.75 -6.88 7.53
CA GLN A 112 24.31 -8.22 7.51
C GLN A 112 23.40 -9.22 8.25
N GLY A 113 22.97 -8.89 9.48
CA GLY A 113 22.10 -9.75 10.29
C GLY A 113 20.75 -10.04 9.63
N GLN A 114 20.19 -9.07 8.89
CA GLN A 114 18.98 -9.27 8.08
C GLN A 114 19.21 -10.17 6.87
N GLY A 115 20.40 -10.12 6.25
CA GLY A 115 20.83 -11.10 5.25
C GLY A 115 20.89 -12.53 5.82
N GLU A 116 21.43 -12.70 7.03
CA GLU A 116 21.47 -14.01 7.70
C GLU A 116 20.06 -14.52 8.07
N VAL A 117 19.15 -13.64 8.51
CA VAL A 117 17.73 -13.97 8.71
C VAL A 117 17.08 -14.45 7.41
N ALA A 118 17.31 -13.76 6.29
CA ALA A 118 16.76 -14.15 4.98
C ALA A 118 17.35 -15.47 4.47
N ALA A 119 18.60 -15.79 4.82
CA ALA A 119 19.26 -17.05 4.51
C ALA A 119 18.87 -18.20 5.47
N GLY A 120 18.10 -17.94 6.53
CA GLY A 120 17.76 -18.92 7.57
C GLY A 120 18.92 -19.28 8.51
N GLN A 121 20.00 -18.48 8.52
CA GLN A 121 21.18 -18.66 9.36
C GLN A 121 20.94 -18.06 10.76
N TRP A 122 20.03 -18.65 11.52
CA TRP A 122 19.51 -18.08 12.78
C TRP A 122 20.59 -17.83 13.83
N ALA A 123 21.61 -18.69 13.94
CA ALA A 123 22.69 -18.53 14.91
C ALA A 123 23.56 -17.29 14.59
N GLN A 124 23.98 -17.16 13.33
CA GLN A 124 24.75 -16.04 12.80
C GLN A 124 23.95 -14.73 12.92
N ALA A 125 22.66 -14.76 12.54
CA ALA A 125 21.76 -13.63 12.70
C ALA A 125 21.67 -13.15 14.16
N ALA A 126 21.45 -14.07 15.11
CA ALA A 126 21.33 -13.73 16.52
C ALA A 126 22.62 -13.15 17.13
N GLU A 127 23.79 -13.58 16.65
CA GLU A 127 25.09 -13.06 17.04
C GLU A 127 25.35 -11.67 16.43
N VAL A 128 25.25 -11.52 15.10
CA VAL A 128 25.54 -10.27 14.38
C VAL A 128 24.60 -9.14 14.80
N LEU A 129 23.29 -9.42 14.93
CA LEU A 129 22.32 -8.45 15.45
C LEU A 129 22.60 -8.15 16.93
N GLY A 130 23.12 -9.11 17.70
CA GLY A 130 23.58 -8.89 19.07
C GLY A 130 24.77 -7.93 19.16
N GLN A 131 25.76 -8.08 18.27
CA GLN A 131 26.89 -7.16 18.15
C GLN A 131 26.43 -5.75 17.75
N ALA A 132 25.46 -5.65 16.82
CA ALA A 132 24.87 -4.38 16.40
C ALA A 132 24.20 -3.66 17.58
N LEU A 133 23.32 -4.36 18.31
CA LEU A 133 22.59 -3.80 19.45
C LEU A 133 23.52 -3.43 20.61
N GLY A 134 24.62 -4.17 20.80
CA GLY A 134 25.66 -3.86 21.79
C GLY A 134 26.40 -2.53 21.58
N LEU A 135 26.25 -1.88 20.42
CA LEU A 135 26.78 -0.53 20.18
C LEU A 135 25.95 0.58 20.86
N TRP A 136 24.71 0.29 21.26
CA TRP A 136 23.81 1.26 21.89
C TRP A 136 24.09 1.42 23.39
N ARG A 137 24.59 2.60 23.77
CA ARG A 137 24.90 3.00 25.16
C ARG A 137 23.74 3.75 25.83
N GLY A 138 22.73 4.15 25.06
CA GLY A 138 21.55 4.90 25.50
C GLY A 138 20.74 5.42 24.30
N PRO A 139 19.77 6.32 24.50
CA PRO A 139 19.11 7.03 23.41
C PRO A 139 20.13 7.77 22.54
N MET A 140 19.96 7.76 21.22
CA MET A 140 20.88 8.41 20.29
C MET A 140 20.92 9.93 20.55
N LEU A 141 22.13 10.48 20.69
CA LEU A 141 22.40 11.89 20.99
C LEU A 141 21.68 12.39 22.25
N SER A 142 21.55 11.54 23.28
CA SER A 142 20.74 11.79 24.50
C SER A 142 21.01 13.14 25.17
N ASP A 143 22.26 13.60 25.15
CA ASP A 143 22.71 14.85 25.75
C ASP A 143 22.44 16.12 24.89
N LEU A 144 21.97 15.94 23.66
CA LEU A 144 21.60 17.01 22.73
C LEU A 144 20.08 17.11 22.51
N LEU A 145 19.28 16.14 22.98
CA LEU A 145 17.82 16.17 22.88
C LEU A 145 17.23 17.41 23.56
N GLU A 146 17.66 17.72 24.80
CA GLU A 146 17.25 18.94 25.52
C GLU A 146 17.71 20.24 24.83
N ALA A 147 18.71 20.18 23.94
CA ALA A 147 19.19 21.30 23.16
C ALA A 147 18.42 21.51 21.83
N GLY A 148 17.33 20.76 21.61
CA GLY A 148 16.47 20.84 20.44
C GLY A 148 16.89 19.92 19.28
N ALA A 149 17.65 18.86 19.54
CA ALA A 149 17.98 17.84 18.53
C ALA A 149 16.80 16.87 18.30
N ASP A 150 15.72 17.35 17.69
CA ASP A 150 14.62 16.52 17.19
C ASP A 150 14.75 16.39 15.66
N TRP A 151 15.67 15.52 15.23
CA TRP A 151 15.97 15.32 13.80
C TRP A 151 15.48 13.97 13.30
N PRO A 152 14.99 13.86 12.05
CA PRO A 152 14.50 12.59 11.49
C PRO A 152 15.48 11.43 11.62
N GLU A 153 16.78 11.68 11.54
CA GLU A 153 17.85 10.70 11.66
C GLU A 153 17.83 9.95 13.00
N ILE A 154 17.45 10.62 14.10
CA ILE A 154 17.37 10.03 15.46
C ILE A 154 16.18 9.07 15.55
N GLY A 155 15.02 9.48 15.01
CA GLY A 155 13.82 8.63 14.94
C GLY A 155 14.01 7.43 14.01
N LEU A 156 14.74 7.60 12.91
CA LEU A 156 15.10 6.53 11.97
C LEU A 156 16.04 5.51 12.61
N ALA A 157 17.12 5.95 13.27
CA ALA A 157 18.04 5.04 13.97
C ALA A 157 17.31 4.24 15.07
N SER A 158 16.41 4.90 15.81
CA SER A 158 15.56 4.24 16.83
C SER A 158 14.60 3.22 16.20
N THR A 159 14.01 3.54 15.05
CA THR A 159 13.15 2.63 14.27
C THR A 159 13.91 1.38 13.80
N VAL A 160 15.14 1.57 13.29
CA VAL A 160 16.02 0.46 12.86
C VAL A 160 16.46 -0.39 14.05
N ARG A 161 16.73 0.21 15.22
CA ARG A 161 17.02 -0.54 16.46
C ARG A 161 15.88 -1.47 16.84
N LEU A 162 14.64 -0.97 16.86
CA LEU A 162 13.48 -1.79 17.20
C LEU A 162 13.32 -2.98 16.24
N THR A 163 13.51 -2.76 14.94
CA THR A 163 13.47 -3.85 13.95
C THR A 163 14.63 -4.83 14.09
N ALA A 164 15.84 -4.38 14.43
CA ALA A 164 16.96 -5.27 14.75
C ALA A 164 16.69 -6.14 16.00
N ILE A 165 15.96 -5.62 17.00
CA ILE A 165 15.49 -6.38 18.16
C ILE A 165 14.42 -7.40 17.75
N GLU A 166 13.45 -7.01 16.91
CA GLU A 166 12.42 -7.90 16.37
C GLU A 166 13.03 -9.04 15.53
N ASP A 167 14.06 -8.76 14.73
CA ASP A 167 14.75 -9.76 13.91
C ASP A 167 15.63 -10.69 14.77
N ARG A 168 16.36 -10.15 15.75
CA ARG A 168 17.13 -10.96 16.72
C ARG A 168 16.23 -11.85 17.56
N THR A 169 15.05 -11.36 17.94
CA THR A 169 14.07 -12.11 18.72
C THR A 169 13.48 -13.26 17.93
N GLU A 170 13.17 -13.10 16.64
CA GLU A 170 12.74 -14.22 15.80
C GLU A 170 13.86 -15.26 15.67
N ALA A 171 15.12 -14.84 15.44
CA ALA A 171 16.25 -15.76 15.38
C ALA A 171 16.43 -16.55 16.70
N LEU A 172 16.32 -15.90 17.86
CA LEU A 172 16.39 -16.57 19.16
C LEU A 172 15.18 -17.49 19.40
N LEU A 173 13.97 -17.11 18.99
CA LEU A 173 12.78 -17.98 19.04
C LEU A 173 12.96 -19.25 18.19
N ARG A 174 13.57 -19.15 17.00
CA ARG A 174 13.90 -20.30 16.13
C ARG A 174 14.95 -21.22 16.73
N LEU A 175 15.87 -20.69 17.54
CA LEU A 175 16.91 -21.46 18.24
C LEU A 175 16.43 -22.02 19.60
N GLY A 176 15.16 -21.84 19.99
CA GLY A 176 14.66 -22.21 21.32
C GLY A 176 15.22 -21.36 22.47
N ARG A 177 15.84 -20.21 22.16
CA ARG A 177 16.56 -19.31 23.08
C ARG A 177 15.82 -17.98 23.34
N GLY A 178 14.53 -17.91 22.99
CA GLY A 178 13.72 -16.68 23.06
C GLY A 178 13.65 -16.02 24.45
N GLY A 179 13.90 -16.76 25.53
CA GLY A 179 13.93 -16.22 26.90
C GLY A 179 15.06 -15.21 27.17
N GLU A 180 16.13 -15.19 26.36
CA GLU A 180 17.29 -14.31 26.58
C GLU A 180 16.96 -12.81 26.53
N LEU A 181 15.91 -12.41 25.80
CA LEU A 181 15.50 -11.01 25.65
C LEU A 181 14.21 -10.66 26.42
N LEU A 182 13.67 -11.56 27.25
CA LEU A 182 12.33 -11.41 27.83
C LEU A 182 12.12 -10.08 28.56
N GLY A 183 13.05 -9.66 29.42
CA GLY A 183 12.95 -8.38 30.14
C GLY A 183 13.11 -7.13 29.25
N GLU A 184 13.89 -7.22 28.16
CA GLU A 184 14.00 -6.12 27.17
C GLU A 184 12.71 -6.03 26.34
N LEU A 185 12.13 -7.17 25.95
CA LEU A 185 10.85 -7.25 25.24
C LEU A 185 9.68 -6.75 26.09
N GLU A 186 9.61 -7.09 27.39
CA GLU A 186 8.60 -6.58 28.32
C GLU A 186 8.62 -5.05 28.39
N ALA A 187 9.81 -4.46 28.58
CA ALA A 187 10.00 -3.00 28.64
C ALA A 187 9.70 -2.30 27.30
N LEU A 188 10.16 -2.86 26.17
CA LEU A 188 9.92 -2.27 24.85
C LEU A 188 8.46 -2.40 24.42
N ALA A 189 7.77 -3.50 24.69
CA ALA A 189 6.35 -3.65 24.38
C ALA A 189 5.44 -2.73 25.23
N GLU A 190 5.95 -2.22 26.36
CA GLU A 190 5.28 -1.18 27.16
C GLU A 190 5.50 0.23 26.61
N GLN A 191 6.69 0.51 26.06
CA GLN A 191 7.01 1.78 25.40
C GLN A 191 6.40 1.88 23.99
N GLU A 192 6.36 0.77 23.25
CA GLU A 192 5.92 0.65 21.86
C GLU A 192 4.70 -0.29 21.72
N PRO A 193 3.59 -0.07 22.44
CA PRO A 193 2.43 -0.98 22.45
C PRO A 193 1.74 -1.12 21.08
N LEU A 194 2.01 -0.19 20.15
CA LEU A 194 1.52 -0.18 18.77
C LEU A 194 2.38 -1.05 17.81
N ARG A 195 3.56 -1.52 18.23
CA ARG A 195 4.38 -2.47 17.45
C ARG A 195 3.90 -3.90 17.65
N GLU A 196 2.90 -4.27 16.87
CA GLU A 196 2.24 -5.57 16.96
C GLU A 196 3.17 -6.77 16.81
N ARG A 197 4.21 -6.68 15.96
CA ARG A 197 5.23 -7.74 15.81
C ARG A 197 5.99 -7.98 17.12
N LEU A 198 6.48 -6.90 17.76
CA LEU A 198 7.17 -6.94 19.05
C LEU A 198 6.26 -7.53 20.13
N CYS A 199 5.01 -7.08 20.22
CA CYS A 199 4.01 -7.61 21.15
C CYS A 199 3.73 -9.10 20.92
N GLY A 200 3.58 -9.54 19.66
CA GLY A 200 3.40 -10.95 19.31
C GLY A 200 4.62 -11.82 19.62
N GLN A 201 5.84 -11.29 19.47
CA GLN A 201 7.05 -11.99 19.86
C GLN A 201 7.15 -12.15 21.38
N LEU A 202 6.85 -11.09 22.15
CA LEU A 202 6.75 -11.18 23.61
C LEU A 202 5.69 -12.21 24.04
N MET A 203 4.53 -12.24 23.39
CA MET A 203 3.49 -13.26 23.64
C MET A 203 3.99 -14.68 23.41
N ARG A 204 4.75 -14.93 22.32
CA ARG A 204 5.35 -16.25 22.05
C ARG A 204 6.38 -16.64 23.11
N VAL A 205 7.27 -15.74 23.51
CA VAL A 205 8.26 -16.01 24.57
C VAL A 205 7.56 -16.29 25.90
N LEU A 206 6.59 -15.47 26.32
CA LEU A 206 5.82 -15.67 27.54
C LEU A 206 5.08 -17.01 27.54
N TYR A 207 4.43 -17.38 26.43
CA TYR A 207 3.75 -18.66 26.28
C TYR A 207 4.71 -19.85 26.43
N GLN A 208 5.84 -19.84 25.73
CA GLN A 208 6.88 -20.89 25.82
C GLN A 208 7.47 -21.06 27.24
N HIS A 209 7.40 -20.03 28.08
CA HIS A 209 7.83 -20.08 29.48
C HIS A 209 6.67 -20.36 30.46
N GLY A 210 5.52 -20.82 29.97
CA GLY A 210 4.34 -21.15 30.78
C GLY A 210 3.54 -19.94 31.30
N ARG A 211 3.90 -18.70 30.92
CA ARG A 211 3.25 -17.45 31.36
C ARG A 211 2.05 -17.09 30.47
N GLN A 212 1.17 -18.05 30.19
CA GLN A 212 0.02 -17.92 29.27
C GLN A 212 -0.89 -16.72 29.62
N ALA A 213 -1.22 -16.54 30.90
CA ALA A 213 -2.08 -15.45 31.35
C ALA A 213 -1.50 -14.05 31.05
N GLU A 214 -0.17 -13.93 31.07
CA GLU A 214 0.58 -12.70 30.81
C GLU A 214 0.74 -12.46 29.31
N ALA A 215 0.96 -13.51 28.51
CA ALA A 215 0.88 -13.40 27.04
C ALA A 215 -0.50 -12.86 26.60
N LEU A 216 -1.59 -13.40 27.14
CA LEU A 216 -2.94 -12.88 26.87
C LEU A 216 -3.16 -11.47 27.46
N ALA A 217 -2.42 -11.06 28.50
CA ALA A 217 -2.47 -9.70 29.03
C ALA A 217 -1.78 -8.69 28.09
N VAL A 218 -0.64 -9.05 27.49
CA VAL A 218 0.03 -8.27 26.44
C VAL A 218 -0.93 -8.04 25.28
N TYR A 219 -1.57 -9.10 24.77
CA TYR A 219 -2.57 -8.97 23.71
C TYR A 219 -3.71 -8.00 24.07
N ARG A 220 -4.32 -8.17 25.25
CA ARG A 220 -5.40 -7.29 25.71
C ARG A 220 -4.94 -5.84 25.81
N ARG A 221 -3.74 -5.56 26.33
CA ARG A 221 -3.17 -4.21 26.39
C ARG A 221 -2.97 -3.63 24.99
N THR A 222 -2.31 -4.36 24.09
CA THR A 222 -2.09 -3.93 22.71
C THR A 222 -3.40 -3.67 21.98
N ARG A 223 -4.40 -4.54 22.12
CA ARG A 223 -5.74 -4.35 21.56
C ARG A 223 -6.42 -3.08 22.10
N THR A 224 -6.39 -2.84 23.42
CA THR A 224 -6.93 -1.61 24.01
C THR A 224 -6.23 -0.38 23.44
N VAL A 225 -4.90 -0.36 23.39
CA VAL A 225 -4.14 0.80 22.91
C VAL A 225 -4.34 1.04 21.40
N LEU A 226 -4.42 -0.01 20.58
CA LEU A 226 -4.75 0.09 19.15
C LEU A 226 -6.15 0.67 18.92
N ALA A 227 -7.14 0.22 19.71
CA ALA A 227 -8.51 0.71 19.64
C ALA A 227 -8.64 2.18 20.13
N GLU A 228 -7.94 2.53 21.20
CA GLU A 228 -7.97 3.88 21.80
C GLU A 228 -7.17 4.92 21.00
N GLN A 229 -5.98 4.58 20.51
CA GLN A 229 -5.07 5.54 19.87
C GLN A 229 -5.15 5.58 18.34
N LEU A 230 -5.16 4.42 17.67
CA LEU A 230 -5.16 4.34 16.21
C LEU A 230 -6.54 4.09 15.61
N GLY A 231 -7.47 3.59 16.41
CA GLY A 231 -8.77 3.17 15.93
C GLY A 231 -8.68 1.92 15.05
N LEU A 232 -7.91 0.91 15.49
CA LEU A 232 -7.69 -0.36 14.78
C LEU A 232 -7.93 -1.54 15.73
N ASP A 233 -8.38 -2.68 15.18
CA ASP A 233 -8.23 -3.98 15.85
C ASP A 233 -6.82 -4.54 15.56
N PRO A 234 -6.30 -5.46 16.41
CA PRO A 234 -5.06 -6.18 16.14
C PRO A 234 -5.03 -6.83 14.76
N ASN A 235 -3.86 -6.90 14.12
CA ASN A 235 -3.70 -7.53 12.82
C ASN A 235 -3.96 -9.06 12.87
N PRO A 236 -4.22 -9.70 11.71
CA PRO A 236 -4.58 -11.12 11.68
C PRO A 236 -3.56 -12.04 12.36
N GLN A 237 -2.26 -11.77 12.22
CA GLN A 237 -1.19 -12.59 12.81
C GLN A 237 -1.25 -12.55 14.35
N LEU A 238 -1.52 -11.38 14.92
CA LEU A 238 -1.64 -11.20 16.37
C LEU A 238 -2.95 -11.79 16.92
N GLN A 239 -4.05 -11.73 16.15
CA GLN A 239 -5.32 -12.41 16.48
C GLN A 239 -5.23 -13.95 16.35
N GLU A 240 -4.48 -14.46 15.38
CA GLU A 240 -4.21 -15.88 15.21
C GLU A 240 -3.34 -16.40 16.35
N LEU A 241 -2.36 -15.61 16.79
CA LEU A 241 -1.55 -15.94 17.96
C LEU A 241 -2.38 -15.96 19.26
N GLU A 242 -3.31 -15.02 19.47
CA GLU A 242 -4.26 -15.10 20.60
C GLU A 242 -5.04 -16.42 20.56
N ARG A 243 -5.62 -16.77 19.39
CA ARG A 243 -6.38 -18.02 19.21
C ARG A 243 -5.53 -19.26 19.47
N ALA A 244 -4.32 -19.32 18.92
CA ALA A 244 -3.40 -20.46 19.12
C ALA A 244 -2.96 -20.59 20.60
N ILE A 245 -2.79 -19.48 21.32
CA ILE A 245 -2.51 -19.46 22.77
C ILE A 245 -3.72 -19.92 23.59
N LEU A 246 -4.95 -19.60 23.17
CA LEU A 246 -6.18 -20.03 23.84
C LEU A 246 -6.50 -21.52 23.60
N ASN A 247 -6.14 -22.04 22.43
CA ASN A 247 -6.36 -23.44 22.04
C ASN A 247 -5.23 -24.40 22.45
N HIS A 248 -4.06 -23.87 22.84
CA HIS A 248 -2.80 -24.63 23.03
C HIS A 248 -2.19 -25.21 21.73
N ASP A 249 -2.54 -24.67 20.56
CA ASP A 249 -2.06 -25.15 19.24
C ASP A 249 -0.56 -24.89 19.01
N LEU A 250 0.06 -24.01 19.81
CA LEU A 250 1.49 -23.67 19.75
C LEU A 250 2.43 -24.76 20.28
N ASP A 251 1.91 -25.72 21.06
CA ASP A 251 2.72 -26.78 21.70
C ASP A 251 2.96 -27.99 20.80
N THR A 252 2.69 -27.87 19.49
CA THR A 252 3.15 -28.85 18.50
C THR A 252 4.60 -28.51 18.15
N PRO A 253 5.63 -29.19 18.68
CA PRO A 253 6.99 -28.95 18.21
C PRO A 253 7.05 -29.27 16.71
N PRO A 254 7.75 -28.48 15.89
CA PRO A 254 8.15 -28.97 14.59
C PRO A 254 9.07 -30.15 14.85
N THR A 255 8.60 -31.37 14.57
CA THR A 255 9.44 -32.56 14.67
C THR A 255 10.63 -32.36 13.75
N GLU A 256 11.81 -32.17 14.35
CA GLU A 256 13.07 -32.28 13.62
C GLU A 256 13.08 -33.66 12.98
N VAL A 257 13.03 -33.68 11.64
CA VAL A 257 13.56 -34.79 10.87
C VAL A 257 15.00 -34.41 10.57
N PRO A 258 15.99 -35.02 11.24
CA PRO A 258 17.38 -34.84 10.87
C PRO A 258 17.64 -35.34 9.45
N GLU A 259 18.74 -34.86 8.89
CA GLU A 259 19.17 -35.00 7.49
C GLU A 259 19.06 -36.41 6.84
N SER A 260 19.17 -36.40 5.52
CA SER A 260 19.34 -37.52 4.57
C SER A 260 18.06 -38.17 4.01
N VAL A 261 17.53 -37.57 2.94
CA VAL A 261 16.94 -38.36 1.85
C VAL A 261 18.10 -38.79 0.93
N PRO A 262 18.39 -40.10 0.79
CA PRO A 262 19.43 -40.55 -0.12
C PRO A 262 19.01 -40.34 -1.57
N GLU A 263 19.91 -39.79 -2.38
CA GLU A 263 19.81 -39.81 -3.82
C GLU A 263 19.79 -41.26 -4.36
N GLN A 264 19.01 -41.46 -5.42
CA GLN A 264 19.21 -42.50 -6.44
C GLN A 264 19.16 -43.98 -5.98
N ARG A 265 17.94 -44.57 -6.01
CA ARG A 265 17.62 -45.86 -6.67
C ARG A 265 16.15 -46.26 -6.48
N GLU A 266 15.32 -46.03 -7.52
CA GLU A 266 14.19 -46.88 -7.98
C GLU A 266 13.19 -46.10 -8.88
N VAL A 267 13.66 -45.49 -9.98
CA VAL A 267 12.82 -45.23 -11.17
C VAL A 267 13.59 -45.58 -12.46
N ALA A 268 14.18 -46.79 -12.47
CA ALA A 268 14.82 -47.37 -13.66
C ALA A 268 13.90 -48.41 -14.32
N ALA A 269 12.61 -48.06 -14.52
CA ALA A 269 11.60 -48.97 -15.04
C ALA A 269 10.45 -48.32 -15.86
N LEU A 270 10.58 -47.05 -16.28
CA LEU A 270 9.60 -46.39 -17.18
C LEU A 270 10.24 -45.60 -18.35
N SER A 271 11.53 -45.75 -18.59
CA SER A 271 12.27 -45.09 -19.68
C SER A 271 12.07 -45.77 -21.04
N SER A 272 10.82 -45.92 -21.49
CA SER A 272 10.49 -46.35 -22.86
C SER A 272 9.04 -46.04 -23.27
N ARG A 273 8.61 -44.79 -23.12
CA ARG A 273 7.56 -44.17 -23.96
C ARG A 273 8.00 -42.77 -24.36
N GLU A 274 8.02 -42.57 -25.67
CA GLU A 274 8.32 -41.37 -26.47
C GLU A 274 8.59 -40.06 -25.73
N SER A 275 9.81 -39.53 -25.93
CA SER A 275 10.22 -38.19 -25.54
C SER A 275 9.43 -37.12 -26.30
N LEU A 276 8.28 -36.73 -25.76
CA LEU A 276 7.59 -35.52 -26.16
C LEU A 276 8.25 -34.31 -25.47
N GLU A 277 8.65 -33.31 -26.26
CA GLU A 277 9.19 -32.05 -25.74
C GLU A 277 8.10 -31.35 -24.89
N LEU A 278 8.41 -31.16 -23.61
CA LEU A 278 7.57 -30.43 -22.65
C LEU A 278 8.07 -28.99 -22.56
N GLU A 279 7.26 -28.03 -23.00
CA GLU A 279 7.49 -26.61 -22.76
C GLU A 279 6.87 -26.22 -21.41
N GLU A 280 7.63 -25.54 -20.54
CA GLU A 280 7.17 -25.14 -19.21
C GLU A 280 6.59 -23.71 -19.28
N ILE A 281 5.25 -23.57 -19.22
CA ILE A 281 4.58 -22.26 -19.25
C ILE A 281 4.48 -21.71 -17.82
N GLN A 282 5.20 -20.62 -17.58
CA GLN A 282 5.16 -19.92 -16.31
C GLN A 282 3.94 -18.97 -16.24
N GLN A 283 3.10 -19.21 -15.23
CA GLN A 283 1.82 -18.55 -14.93
C GLN A 283 0.66 -18.73 -15.94
N ILE A 284 -0.32 -19.53 -15.50
CA ILE A 284 -1.68 -19.64 -16.02
C ILE A 284 -2.64 -19.29 -14.88
N SER A 285 -3.77 -18.64 -15.20
CA SER A 285 -4.83 -18.41 -14.20
C SER A 285 -5.94 -19.44 -14.38
N THR A 286 -6.18 -20.25 -13.35
CA THR A 286 -7.13 -21.37 -13.41
C THR A 286 -8.41 -21.01 -12.66
N VAL A 287 -9.55 -21.11 -13.35
CA VAL A 287 -10.89 -21.03 -12.79
C VAL A 287 -11.40 -22.45 -12.60
N LEU A 288 -11.62 -22.85 -11.36
CA LEU A 288 -12.21 -24.12 -10.99
C LEU A 288 -13.67 -23.90 -10.59
N VAL A 289 -14.60 -24.57 -11.29
CA VAL A 289 -16.03 -24.56 -10.96
C VAL A 289 -16.40 -25.94 -10.46
N VAL A 290 -17.10 -26.00 -9.32
CA VAL A 290 -17.59 -27.23 -8.72
C VAL A 290 -19.08 -27.09 -8.50
N ALA A 291 -19.85 -28.04 -9.04
CA ALA A 291 -21.27 -28.20 -8.73
C ALA A 291 -21.47 -29.46 -7.90
N SER A 292 -22.17 -29.33 -6.77
CA SER A 292 -22.46 -30.44 -5.86
C SER A 292 -23.94 -30.49 -5.51
N ALA A 293 -24.39 -31.63 -4.98
CA ALA A 293 -25.71 -31.71 -4.36
C ALA A 293 -25.82 -30.74 -3.17
N PRO A 294 -27.02 -30.21 -2.85
CA PRO A 294 -27.25 -29.44 -1.63
C PRO A 294 -27.05 -30.30 -0.36
N PRO A 295 -26.69 -29.72 0.79
CA PRO A 295 -26.55 -30.47 2.04
C PRO A 295 -27.80 -31.28 2.39
N GLY A 296 -27.63 -32.59 2.62
CA GLY A 296 -28.73 -33.51 2.93
C GLY A 296 -29.57 -33.96 1.72
N GLN A 297 -29.09 -33.76 0.49
CA GLN A 297 -29.69 -34.29 -0.73
C GLN A 297 -28.64 -35.00 -1.59
N SER A 298 -29.09 -35.93 -2.44
CA SER A 298 -28.23 -36.66 -3.39
C SER A 298 -28.79 -36.53 -4.79
N LEU A 299 -27.92 -36.23 -5.76
CA LEU A 299 -28.28 -36.14 -7.17
C LEU A 299 -28.24 -37.55 -7.81
N THR A 300 -29.24 -37.86 -8.63
CA THR A 300 -29.21 -39.05 -9.50
C THR A 300 -28.18 -38.89 -10.62
N ALA A 301 -27.75 -39.99 -11.26
CA ALA A 301 -26.85 -39.91 -12.41
C ALA A 301 -27.40 -39.00 -13.53
N GLU A 302 -28.67 -39.18 -13.91
CA GLU A 302 -29.38 -38.31 -14.86
C GLU A 302 -29.40 -36.84 -14.40
N GLY A 303 -29.56 -36.61 -13.10
CA GLY A 303 -29.53 -35.28 -12.51
C GLY A 303 -28.15 -34.62 -12.54
N LEU A 304 -27.07 -35.40 -12.38
CA LEU A 304 -25.69 -34.95 -12.51
C LEU A 304 -25.36 -34.55 -13.95
N ASP A 305 -25.84 -35.30 -14.93
CA ASP A 305 -25.61 -34.99 -16.35
C ASP A 305 -26.45 -33.77 -16.80
N LEU A 306 -27.67 -33.59 -16.29
CA LEU A 306 -28.44 -32.34 -16.48
C LEU A 306 -27.74 -31.11 -15.87
N VAL A 307 -27.11 -31.24 -14.70
CA VAL A 307 -26.28 -30.18 -14.11
C VAL A 307 -24.99 -29.99 -14.92
N ARG A 308 -24.41 -31.07 -15.49
CA ARG A 308 -23.21 -31.05 -16.31
C ARG A 308 -23.41 -30.19 -17.57
N ASP A 309 -24.45 -30.49 -18.34
CA ASP A 309 -24.74 -29.81 -19.60
C ASP A 309 -25.07 -28.32 -19.38
N TYR A 310 -25.86 -28.02 -18.34
CA TYR A 310 -26.27 -26.65 -18.04
C TYR A 310 -25.10 -25.75 -17.60
N VAL A 311 -24.25 -26.22 -16.67
CA VAL A 311 -23.08 -25.44 -16.21
C VAL A 311 -22.02 -25.33 -17.32
N GLY A 312 -21.84 -26.39 -18.13
CA GLY A 312 -21.00 -26.36 -19.34
C GLY A 312 -21.46 -25.28 -20.32
N ALA A 313 -22.75 -25.24 -20.65
CA ALA A 313 -23.31 -24.22 -21.55
C ALA A 313 -23.12 -22.79 -21.03
N VAL A 314 -23.30 -22.55 -19.72
CA VAL A 314 -23.07 -21.22 -19.10
C VAL A 314 -21.59 -20.83 -19.15
N LEU A 315 -20.68 -21.76 -18.88
CA LEU A 315 -19.24 -21.56 -19.05
C LEU A 315 -18.91 -21.22 -20.52
N ALA A 316 -19.39 -22.02 -21.47
CA ALA A 316 -19.19 -21.85 -22.90
C ALA A 316 -19.72 -20.51 -23.43
N GLN A 317 -20.82 -20.00 -22.86
CA GLN A 317 -21.33 -18.66 -23.18
C GLN A 317 -20.39 -17.56 -22.63
N GLN A 318 -20.05 -17.60 -21.34
CA GLN A 318 -19.22 -16.57 -20.69
C GLN A 318 -17.77 -16.52 -21.21
N ALA A 319 -17.26 -17.63 -21.77
CA ALA A 319 -15.93 -17.71 -22.37
C ALA A 319 -15.86 -17.18 -23.81
N ARG A 320 -16.89 -17.42 -24.64
CA ARG A 320 -16.94 -16.97 -26.05
C ARG A 320 -16.86 -15.45 -26.18
N ASP A 321 -17.53 -14.72 -25.29
CA ASP A 321 -17.52 -13.25 -25.26
C ASP A 321 -16.17 -12.65 -24.81
N ARG A 322 -15.15 -13.47 -24.44
CA ARG A 322 -13.97 -13.03 -23.68
C ARG A 322 -12.62 -13.65 -24.07
N GLU A 323 -12.55 -14.36 -25.21
CA GLU A 323 -11.36 -15.08 -25.68
C GLU A 323 -10.78 -16.09 -24.66
N VAL A 324 -11.64 -16.84 -23.94
CA VAL A 324 -11.17 -17.87 -22.99
C VAL A 324 -11.24 -19.27 -23.60
N ALA A 325 -10.20 -20.08 -23.40
CA ALA A 325 -10.19 -21.49 -23.75
C ALA A 325 -10.91 -22.32 -22.68
N LEU A 326 -11.80 -23.22 -23.10
CA LEU A 326 -12.52 -24.15 -22.23
C LEU A 326 -12.15 -25.60 -22.54
N LEU A 327 -12.06 -26.39 -21.48
CA LEU A 327 -12.22 -27.85 -21.56
C LEU A 327 -13.69 -28.20 -21.37
N GLU A 328 -14.25 -28.86 -22.37
CA GLU A 328 -15.38 -29.77 -22.16
C GLU A 328 -14.78 -31.18 -22.21
N GLU A 329 -14.84 -31.86 -21.05
CA GLU A 329 -14.30 -33.19 -20.73
C GLU A 329 -12.76 -33.32 -20.53
N PRO A 330 -12.30 -34.03 -19.46
CA PRO A 330 -10.89 -34.28 -19.19
C PRO A 330 -10.33 -35.49 -19.95
N GLU A 331 -9.15 -35.36 -20.55
CA GLU A 331 -8.36 -36.52 -20.98
C GLU A 331 -7.91 -37.39 -19.79
N ALA A 332 -7.62 -38.67 -20.06
CA ALA A 332 -7.48 -39.72 -19.04
C ALA A 332 -6.48 -39.43 -17.91
N ASP A 333 -5.41 -38.68 -18.16
CA ASP A 333 -4.40 -38.29 -17.16
C ASP A 333 -4.96 -37.29 -16.12
N LEU A 334 -5.90 -36.42 -16.49
CA LEU A 334 -6.59 -35.55 -15.53
C LEU A 334 -7.70 -36.31 -14.79
N GLY A 335 -8.28 -37.33 -15.42
CA GLY A 335 -9.31 -38.20 -14.82
C GLY A 335 -8.84 -38.92 -13.55
N SER A 336 -7.56 -39.31 -13.46
CA SER A 336 -7.00 -39.92 -12.24
C SER A 336 -6.90 -38.91 -11.09
N PHE A 337 -6.43 -37.69 -11.36
CA PHE A 337 -6.39 -36.60 -10.38
C PHE A 337 -7.80 -36.18 -9.92
N LEU A 338 -8.75 -36.11 -10.85
CA LEU A 338 -10.15 -35.84 -10.53
C LEU A 338 -10.80 -36.95 -9.69
N ALA A 339 -10.41 -38.21 -9.90
CA ALA A 339 -10.83 -39.33 -9.07
C ALA A 339 -10.16 -39.31 -7.69
N GLU A 340 -8.90 -38.89 -7.57
CA GLU A 340 -8.17 -38.73 -6.31
C GLU A 340 -8.77 -37.58 -5.46
N VAL A 341 -9.15 -36.46 -6.11
CA VAL A 341 -9.91 -35.36 -5.50
C VAL A 341 -11.33 -35.79 -5.11
N GLY A 342 -12.00 -36.55 -5.98
CA GLY A 342 -13.32 -37.12 -5.68
C GLY A 342 -13.30 -38.06 -4.49
N ALA A 343 -12.27 -38.92 -4.38
CA ALA A 343 -12.06 -39.80 -3.24
C ALA A 343 -11.80 -39.01 -1.94
N GLY A 344 -11.01 -37.94 -1.99
CA GLY A 344 -10.80 -37.04 -0.85
C GLY A 344 -12.06 -36.29 -0.38
N TRP A 345 -13.11 -36.24 -1.19
CA TRP A 345 -14.43 -35.71 -0.82
C TRP A 345 -15.45 -36.80 -0.43
N GLN A 346 -15.16 -38.09 -0.65
CA GLN A 346 -16.05 -39.20 -0.26
C GLN A 346 -16.04 -39.51 1.26
N ASP A 347 -15.03 -39.04 2.01
CA ASP A 347 -14.94 -39.23 3.47
C ASP A 347 -15.82 -38.25 4.29
N ALA A 348 -16.44 -37.25 3.66
CA ALA A 348 -17.52 -36.47 4.26
C ALA A 348 -18.87 -37.16 3.99
N GLY A 349 -19.17 -38.21 4.76
CA GLY A 349 -20.18 -39.22 4.42
C GLY A 349 -21.60 -38.70 4.10
N ASP A 350 -21.90 -38.61 2.81
CA ASP A 350 -23.07 -39.25 2.17
C ASP A 350 -22.87 -39.23 0.64
N GLY A 351 -23.38 -40.25 -0.07
CA GLY A 351 -23.03 -40.56 -1.47
C GLY A 351 -23.58 -39.62 -2.56
N GLY A 352 -23.40 -38.30 -2.44
CA GLY A 352 -23.76 -37.31 -3.45
C GLY A 352 -22.61 -37.00 -4.41
N GLY A 353 -22.74 -37.40 -5.69
CA GLY A 353 -21.77 -37.06 -6.72
C GLY A 353 -21.58 -35.54 -6.89
N SER A 354 -20.35 -35.12 -7.21
CA SER A 354 -20.01 -33.74 -7.56
C SER A 354 -19.44 -33.69 -8.98
N VAL A 355 -19.79 -32.64 -9.73
CA VAL A 355 -19.29 -32.38 -11.09
C VAL A 355 -18.31 -31.22 -11.03
N LEU A 356 -17.16 -31.36 -11.70
CA LEU A 356 -16.03 -30.44 -11.59
C LEU A 356 -15.55 -30.02 -12.98
N TRP A 357 -15.35 -28.71 -13.18
CA TRP A 357 -14.82 -28.11 -14.41
C TRP A 357 -13.60 -27.29 -14.11
N LEU A 358 -12.64 -27.33 -15.03
CA LEU A 358 -11.41 -26.57 -14.98
C LEU A 358 -11.28 -25.75 -16.26
N ALA A 359 -11.39 -24.43 -16.15
CA ALA A 359 -11.14 -23.47 -17.22
C ALA A 359 -9.84 -22.72 -16.94
N SER A 360 -9.10 -22.30 -17.97
CA SER A 360 -7.82 -21.62 -17.80
C SER A 360 -7.62 -20.46 -18.78
N THR A 361 -7.02 -19.37 -18.30
CA THR A 361 -6.65 -18.18 -19.08
C THR A 361 -5.12 -18.05 -19.15
N GLY A 362 -4.60 -17.58 -20.29
CA GLY A 362 -3.16 -17.51 -20.58
C GLY A 362 -2.58 -18.66 -21.44
N VAL A 363 -3.44 -19.52 -22.02
CA VAL A 363 -3.03 -20.78 -22.69
C VAL A 363 -2.30 -20.60 -24.05
N ARG A 364 -2.39 -19.44 -24.69
CA ARG A 364 -1.76 -19.16 -26.01
C ARG A 364 -0.75 -18.01 -26.02
N GLU A 365 -1.02 -16.98 -25.24
CA GLU A 365 -0.13 -15.86 -24.96
C GLU A 365 -0.37 -15.51 -23.49
N VAL A 366 0.70 -15.40 -22.68
CA VAL A 366 0.58 -14.86 -21.32
C VAL A 366 0.38 -13.35 -21.45
N ARG A 367 -0.79 -12.85 -21.03
CA ARG A 367 -1.15 -11.43 -21.13
C ARG A 367 -1.17 -10.79 -19.75
N GLU A 368 -0.88 -9.48 -19.70
CA GLU A 368 -0.72 -8.64 -18.49
C GLU A 368 -1.88 -8.73 -17.45
N PHE A 369 -3.04 -9.32 -17.82
CA PHE A 369 -4.28 -9.31 -17.03
C PHE A 369 -5.04 -10.65 -16.97
N ASP A 370 -4.41 -11.79 -17.26
CA ASP A 370 -5.10 -13.09 -17.26
C ASP A 370 -5.78 -13.44 -15.93
N THR A 371 -5.18 -13.02 -14.81
CA THR A 371 -5.72 -13.10 -13.45
C THR A 371 -7.10 -12.41 -13.32
N TRP A 372 -7.25 -11.24 -13.93
CA TRP A 372 -8.52 -10.50 -13.90
C TRP A 372 -9.55 -11.10 -14.85
N ARG A 373 -9.14 -11.56 -16.04
CA ARG A 373 -10.02 -12.28 -16.98
C ARG A 373 -10.63 -13.53 -16.31
N ALA A 374 -9.82 -14.29 -15.58
CA ALA A 374 -10.25 -15.45 -14.81
C ALA A 374 -11.29 -15.09 -13.73
N VAL A 375 -11.07 -14.05 -12.93
CA VAL A 375 -12.03 -13.63 -11.89
C VAL A 375 -13.33 -13.08 -12.49
N ARG A 376 -13.25 -12.32 -13.59
CA ARG A 376 -14.45 -11.82 -14.28
C ARG A 376 -15.28 -12.96 -14.89
N LEU A 377 -14.62 -14.00 -15.42
CA LEU A 377 -15.27 -15.24 -15.86
C LEU A 377 -15.99 -15.93 -14.69
N ALA A 378 -15.27 -16.19 -13.60
CA ALA A 378 -15.81 -16.81 -12.39
C ALA A 378 -17.04 -16.07 -11.84
N ARG A 379 -17.00 -14.73 -11.78
CA ARG A 379 -18.14 -13.89 -11.36
C ARG A 379 -19.32 -13.93 -12.33
N GLY A 380 -19.05 -13.91 -13.65
CA GLY A 380 -20.08 -14.04 -14.68
C GLY A 380 -20.85 -15.35 -14.52
N VAL A 381 -20.11 -16.47 -14.46
CA VAL A 381 -20.64 -17.82 -14.23
C VAL A 381 -21.44 -17.89 -12.93
N HIS A 382 -20.88 -17.42 -11.80
CA HIS A 382 -21.61 -17.38 -10.53
C HIS A 382 -22.93 -16.59 -10.64
N SER A 383 -22.90 -15.40 -11.25
CA SER A 383 -24.08 -14.54 -11.35
C SER A 383 -25.20 -15.19 -12.16
N GLN A 384 -24.88 -15.82 -13.29
CA GLN A 384 -25.85 -16.46 -14.17
C GLN A 384 -26.46 -17.71 -13.50
N LEU A 385 -25.62 -18.58 -12.91
CA LEU A 385 -26.06 -19.77 -12.17
C LEU A 385 -26.84 -19.43 -10.89
N THR A 386 -26.69 -18.22 -10.33
CA THR A 386 -27.43 -17.79 -9.14
C THR A 386 -28.78 -17.13 -9.48
N VAL A 387 -28.87 -16.44 -10.63
CA VAL A 387 -30.11 -15.82 -11.11
C VAL A 387 -31.11 -16.86 -11.64
N ASP A 388 -30.64 -17.85 -12.40
CA ASP A 388 -31.49 -18.90 -12.98
C ASP A 388 -32.02 -19.93 -11.96
N ARG A 389 -31.63 -19.85 -10.68
CA ARG A 389 -32.34 -20.54 -9.58
C ARG A 389 -33.82 -20.17 -9.49
N GLY A 390 -34.24 -19.09 -10.16
CA GLY A 390 -35.62 -18.65 -10.34
C GLY A 390 -36.34 -19.20 -11.60
N GLY A 391 -35.77 -20.20 -12.28
CA GLY A 391 -36.43 -20.93 -13.37
C GLY A 391 -36.18 -20.34 -14.77
N LEU A 392 -35.60 -21.16 -15.65
CA LEU A 392 -35.54 -20.89 -17.08
C LEU A 392 -36.95 -20.78 -17.67
N PRO A 393 -37.23 -19.79 -18.53
CA PRO A 393 -38.45 -19.76 -19.36
C PRO A 393 -38.34 -20.80 -20.49
N GLY A 394 -38.35 -22.09 -20.14
CA GLY A 394 -38.00 -23.16 -21.08
C GLY A 394 -37.95 -24.60 -20.55
N GLY A 395 -38.66 -24.95 -19.46
CA GLY A 395 -39.11 -26.34 -19.22
C GLY A 395 -38.08 -27.47 -19.07
N GLY A 396 -36.79 -27.19 -18.81
CA GLY A 396 -35.76 -28.20 -18.57
C GLY A 396 -35.57 -28.53 -17.08
N GLY A 397 -35.79 -29.80 -16.70
CA GLY A 397 -35.82 -30.25 -15.30
C GLY A 397 -34.47 -30.46 -14.62
N VAL A 398 -33.63 -29.43 -14.53
CA VAL A 398 -32.36 -29.50 -13.77
C VAL A 398 -32.64 -29.53 -12.26
N PRO A 399 -32.15 -30.54 -11.50
CA PRO A 399 -32.35 -30.62 -10.05
C PRO A 399 -31.57 -29.52 -9.30
N PRO A 400 -31.95 -29.15 -8.06
CA PRO A 400 -31.26 -28.10 -7.30
C PRO A 400 -29.81 -28.51 -6.96
N PHE A 401 -28.87 -27.57 -7.14
CA PHE A 401 -27.43 -27.78 -6.89
C PHE A 401 -26.76 -26.57 -6.22
N GLU A 402 -25.68 -26.82 -5.50
CA GLU A 402 -24.76 -25.81 -4.97
C GLU A 402 -23.60 -25.61 -5.97
N VAL A 403 -23.11 -24.37 -6.10
CA VAL A 403 -21.96 -24.04 -6.95
C VAL A 403 -20.90 -23.35 -6.11
N ARG A 404 -19.68 -23.88 -6.12
CA ARG A 404 -18.49 -23.25 -5.55
C ARG A 404 -17.53 -22.95 -6.67
N ILE A 405 -17.05 -21.71 -6.74
CA ILE A 405 -16.09 -21.28 -7.76
C ILE A 405 -14.83 -20.78 -7.08
N VAL A 406 -13.68 -21.26 -7.57
CA VAL A 406 -12.35 -20.91 -7.07
C VAL A 406 -11.50 -20.38 -8.21
N VAL A 407 -10.71 -19.35 -7.96
CA VAL A 407 -9.73 -18.81 -8.92
C VAL A 407 -8.35 -18.80 -8.31
N THR A 408 -7.38 -19.42 -9.00
CA THR A 408 -5.97 -19.48 -8.57
C THR A 408 -5.03 -19.08 -9.70
N THR A 409 -3.81 -18.68 -9.34
CA THR A 409 -2.71 -18.40 -10.28
C THR A 409 -1.47 -19.22 -9.93
N GLY A 410 -0.74 -19.68 -10.96
CA GLY A 410 0.47 -20.49 -10.82
C GLY A 410 0.88 -21.20 -12.12
N ASN A 411 1.89 -22.05 -12.06
CA ASN A 411 2.53 -22.60 -13.27
C ASN A 411 1.80 -23.82 -13.85
N ALA A 412 2.06 -24.09 -15.14
CA ALA A 412 1.57 -25.27 -15.82
C ALA A 412 2.56 -25.78 -16.88
N ARG A 413 2.61 -27.10 -17.08
CA ARG A 413 3.46 -27.74 -18.09
C ARG A 413 2.67 -28.07 -19.34
N VAL A 414 3.12 -27.60 -20.49
CA VAL A 414 2.46 -27.87 -21.77
C VAL A 414 3.09 -29.08 -22.44
N ARG A 415 2.24 -30.02 -22.86
CA ARG A 415 2.64 -31.20 -23.62
C ARG A 415 2.22 -31.00 -25.08
N ARG A 416 3.19 -30.96 -26.00
CA ARG A 416 2.92 -30.80 -27.44
C ARG A 416 2.14 -32.00 -27.97
N GLY A 417 0.99 -31.73 -28.59
CA GLY A 417 0.20 -32.75 -29.29
C GLY A 417 0.95 -33.25 -30.53
N SER A 418 0.81 -34.54 -30.86
CA SER A 418 1.56 -35.22 -31.93
C SER A 418 1.09 -34.90 -33.37
N ALA A 419 0.26 -33.88 -33.55
CA ALA A 419 -0.26 -33.46 -34.85
C ALA A 419 -0.05 -31.95 -35.07
N GLU A 420 0.47 -31.57 -36.23
CA GLU A 420 0.64 -30.16 -36.61
C GLU A 420 -0.72 -29.44 -36.57
N GLY A 421 -0.84 -28.46 -35.67
CA GLY A 421 -2.07 -27.69 -35.45
C GLY A 421 -2.95 -28.16 -34.29
N ALA A 422 -2.67 -29.29 -33.64
CA ALA A 422 -3.33 -29.65 -32.38
C ALA A 422 -2.84 -28.75 -31.24
N LEU A 423 -3.78 -28.16 -30.49
CA LEU A 423 -3.49 -27.32 -29.33
C LEU A 423 -2.74 -28.14 -28.26
N ALA A 424 -1.52 -27.71 -27.94
CA ALA A 424 -0.75 -28.28 -26.84
C ALA A 424 -1.38 -27.83 -25.50
N TRP A 425 -1.75 -28.78 -24.64
CA TRP A 425 -2.53 -28.49 -23.44
C TRP A 425 -1.67 -28.28 -22.18
N PRO A 426 -1.92 -27.23 -21.37
CA PRO A 426 -1.25 -27.02 -20.09
C PRO A 426 -1.84 -27.88 -18.97
N CYS A 427 -1.03 -28.79 -18.43
CA CYS A 427 -1.32 -29.47 -17.18
C CYS A 427 -0.85 -28.59 -16.00
N PRO A 428 -1.77 -28.06 -15.16
CA PRO A 428 -1.39 -27.26 -13.99
C PRO A 428 -0.57 -28.08 -12.99
N GLU A 429 0.43 -27.45 -12.36
CA GLU A 429 1.27 -28.15 -11.37
C GLU A 429 0.46 -28.63 -10.15
N GLN A 430 0.92 -29.74 -9.54
CA GLN A 430 0.28 -30.31 -8.34
C GLN A 430 0.11 -29.29 -7.21
N ASP A 431 1.00 -28.32 -7.08
CA ASP A 431 0.92 -27.27 -6.07
C ASP A 431 -0.19 -26.23 -6.35
N LEU A 432 -0.50 -25.95 -7.63
CA LEU A 432 -1.66 -25.11 -7.97
C LEU A 432 -2.95 -25.84 -7.64
N LEU A 433 -3.03 -27.12 -8.00
CA LEU A 433 -4.18 -27.97 -7.69
C LEU A 433 -4.40 -28.11 -6.17
N ARG A 434 -3.34 -28.30 -5.38
CA ARG A 434 -3.38 -28.27 -3.90
C ARG A 434 -3.80 -26.92 -3.31
N ARG A 435 -3.62 -25.79 -4.01
CA ARG A 435 -4.16 -24.48 -3.60
C ARG A 435 -5.65 -24.38 -3.91
N CYS A 436 -6.10 -24.86 -5.07
CA CYS A 436 -7.52 -24.94 -5.42
C CYS A 436 -8.31 -25.74 -4.37
N LEU A 437 -7.79 -26.92 -3.97
CA LEU A 437 -8.43 -27.77 -2.96
C LEU A 437 -8.57 -27.09 -1.60
N ARG A 438 -7.52 -26.45 -1.09
CA ARG A 438 -7.56 -25.72 0.18
C ARG A 438 -8.60 -24.58 0.18
N LEU A 439 -8.79 -23.91 -0.96
CA LEU A 439 -9.83 -22.88 -1.12
C LEU A 439 -11.24 -23.47 -1.30
N LEU A 440 -11.38 -24.69 -1.84
CA LEU A 440 -12.66 -25.40 -1.88
C LEU A 440 -13.12 -25.90 -0.51
N THR A 441 -12.18 -26.24 0.38
CA THR A 441 -12.46 -26.73 1.74
C THR A 441 -12.54 -25.63 2.80
N ASP A 442 -12.18 -24.39 2.46
CA ASP A 442 -12.38 -23.22 3.33
C ASP A 442 -13.87 -22.97 3.62
N ASP A 443 -14.21 -22.57 4.85
CA ASP A 443 -15.60 -22.32 5.30
C ASP A 443 -16.12 -20.93 4.90
N SER A 444 -15.34 -20.16 4.13
CA SER A 444 -15.72 -18.82 3.70
C SER A 444 -17.00 -18.80 2.85
N ARG A 445 -17.93 -17.93 3.22
CA ARG A 445 -19.19 -17.64 2.51
C ARG A 445 -19.01 -16.76 1.26
N ALA A 446 -17.80 -16.67 0.72
CA ALA A 446 -17.52 -15.86 -0.46
C ALA A 446 -18.10 -16.52 -1.73
N PRO A 447 -18.80 -15.78 -2.61
CA PRO A 447 -19.43 -16.33 -3.81
C PRO A 447 -18.43 -16.88 -4.85
N VAL A 448 -17.22 -16.30 -4.85
CA VAL A 448 -16.04 -16.78 -5.58
C VAL A 448 -14.87 -16.71 -4.61
N ARG A 449 -14.10 -17.78 -4.47
CA ARG A 449 -12.94 -17.86 -3.57
C ARG A 449 -11.64 -17.74 -4.35
N MET A 450 -10.63 -17.11 -3.76
CA MET A 450 -9.45 -16.63 -4.49
C MET A 450 -8.21 -16.76 -3.60
N CYS A 451 -7.05 -17.13 -4.15
CA CYS A 451 -5.79 -17.07 -3.38
C CYS A 451 -5.31 -15.62 -3.22
N ALA A 452 -4.45 -15.37 -2.22
CA ALA A 452 -3.97 -14.03 -1.88
C ALA A 452 -3.35 -13.27 -3.07
N THR A 453 -2.56 -13.95 -3.91
CA THR A 453 -2.00 -13.39 -5.16
C THR A 453 -3.07 -12.88 -6.13
N THR A 454 -4.10 -13.68 -6.38
CA THR A 454 -5.26 -13.29 -7.20
C THR A 454 -6.04 -12.14 -6.54
N LEU A 455 -6.15 -12.15 -5.21
CA LEU A 455 -6.92 -11.17 -4.45
C LEU A 455 -6.22 -9.80 -4.39
N GLU A 456 -4.89 -9.77 -4.27
CA GLU A 456 -4.08 -8.55 -4.39
C GLU A 456 -4.20 -7.92 -5.78
N ALA A 457 -4.01 -8.72 -6.83
CA ALA A 457 -4.12 -8.28 -8.23
C ALA A 457 -5.51 -7.71 -8.57
N VAL A 458 -6.58 -8.31 -8.03
CA VAL A 458 -7.97 -7.85 -8.28
C VAL A 458 -8.42 -6.77 -7.30
N SER A 459 -7.75 -6.60 -6.15
CA SER A 459 -8.12 -5.62 -5.13
C SER A 459 -8.20 -4.17 -5.62
N MET A 460 -7.56 -3.83 -6.74
CA MET A 460 -7.68 -2.51 -7.37
C MET A 460 -8.96 -2.34 -8.21
N LEU A 461 -9.40 -3.40 -8.89
CA LEU A 461 -10.54 -3.40 -9.81
C LEU A 461 -11.87 -3.82 -9.15
N ASP A 462 -11.84 -4.44 -7.96
CA ASP A 462 -13.05 -4.84 -7.23
C ASP A 462 -13.80 -3.65 -6.59
N ARG A 463 -13.11 -2.52 -6.41
CA ARG A 463 -13.57 -1.35 -5.64
C ARG A 463 -14.65 -0.43 -6.24
N ALA A 464 -15.09 -0.42 -7.50
CA ALA A 464 -14.88 -1.28 -8.67
C ALA A 464 -16.25 -1.66 -9.24
N GLU A 465 -16.80 -2.78 -8.75
CA GLU A 465 -18.06 -3.35 -9.27
C GLU A 465 -19.26 -3.20 -8.30
N HIS A 466 -19.04 -3.16 -6.99
CA HIS A 466 -20.14 -3.32 -6.00
C HIS A 466 -20.67 -2.03 -5.33
N LEU A 467 -20.04 -0.88 -5.58
CA LEU A 467 -20.46 0.41 -5.02
C LEU A 467 -21.06 1.33 -6.10
N PRO A 468 -22.13 2.09 -5.79
CA PRO A 468 -22.80 2.95 -6.76
C PRO A 468 -21.86 4.02 -7.30
N PHE A 469 -21.58 3.98 -8.60
CA PHE A 469 -20.83 5.04 -9.29
C PHE A 469 -21.79 6.14 -9.75
N VAL A 470 -21.55 7.36 -9.28
CA VAL A 470 -22.41 8.52 -9.48
C VAL A 470 -21.55 9.71 -9.86
N ALA A 471 -22.04 10.49 -10.84
CA ALA A 471 -21.54 11.82 -11.19
C ALA A 471 -20.03 11.93 -11.38
N ARG A 472 -19.52 11.16 -12.35
CA ARG A 472 -18.14 11.25 -12.87
C ARG A 472 -18.07 10.98 -14.38
N GLN A 473 -19.16 11.25 -15.08
CA GLN A 473 -19.32 10.95 -16.50
C GLN A 473 -18.40 11.84 -17.37
N ASP A 474 -18.24 13.10 -16.98
CA ASP A 474 -17.45 14.09 -17.72
C ASP A 474 -15.94 13.83 -17.55
N GLU A 475 -15.50 13.44 -16.36
CA GLU A 475 -14.11 13.04 -16.11
C GLU A 475 -13.77 11.72 -16.81
N LEU A 476 -14.68 10.74 -16.84
CA LEU A 476 -14.53 9.54 -17.67
C LEU A 476 -14.43 9.90 -19.16
N GLY A 477 -15.34 10.74 -19.67
CA GLY A 477 -15.32 11.20 -21.06
C GLY A 477 -14.05 11.97 -21.42
N THR A 478 -13.45 12.67 -20.46
CA THR A 478 -12.16 13.36 -20.67
C THR A 478 -11.00 12.38 -20.75
N LEU A 479 -10.97 11.34 -19.92
CA LEU A 479 -9.98 10.26 -20.02
C LEU A 479 -10.10 9.48 -21.33
N ASP A 480 -11.33 9.16 -21.75
CA ASP A 480 -11.63 8.52 -23.04
C ASP A 480 -11.16 9.40 -24.22
N CYS A 481 -11.47 10.70 -24.22
CA CYS A 481 -10.98 11.66 -25.22
C CYS A 481 -9.44 11.77 -25.27
N LEU A 482 -8.76 11.70 -24.12
CA LEU A 482 -7.30 11.76 -24.06
C LEU A 482 -6.63 10.47 -24.59
N LEU A 483 -7.24 9.31 -24.38
CA LEU A 483 -6.79 8.05 -24.98
C LEU A 483 -6.92 8.10 -26.51
N GLU A 484 -8.06 8.54 -27.03
CA GLU A 484 -8.26 8.68 -28.48
C GLU A 484 -7.32 9.73 -29.09
N ALA A 485 -7.09 10.86 -28.41
CA ALA A 485 -6.12 11.86 -28.85
C ALA A 485 -4.68 11.31 -28.86
N THR A 486 -4.33 10.48 -27.87
CA THR A 486 -3.02 9.80 -27.77
C THR A 486 -2.82 8.81 -28.91
N ARG A 487 -3.83 7.97 -29.18
CA ARG A 487 -3.86 7.02 -30.31
C ARG A 487 -3.72 7.74 -31.65
N ALA A 488 -4.61 8.69 -31.93
CA ALA A 488 -4.69 9.36 -33.23
C ALA A 488 -3.47 10.23 -33.55
N LYS A 489 -2.85 10.86 -32.54
CA LYS A 489 -1.69 11.76 -32.74
C LYS A 489 -0.34 11.04 -32.56
N ARG A 490 -0.33 9.80 -32.03
CA ARG A 490 0.87 9.05 -31.60
C ARG A 490 1.85 9.93 -30.81
N GLN A 491 1.36 10.57 -29.75
CA GLN A 491 2.15 11.49 -28.92
C GLN A 491 1.87 11.24 -27.43
N PRO A 492 2.90 11.32 -26.56
CA PRO A 492 2.69 11.22 -25.12
C PRO A 492 1.73 12.29 -24.59
N HIS A 493 0.80 11.89 -23.74
CA HIS A 493 -0.05 12.79 -22.95
C HIS A 493 0.06 12.43 -21.46
N LEU A 494 0.08 13.45 -20.60
CA LEU A 494 -0.12 13.28 -19.15
C LEU A 494 -1.54 13.69 -18.78
N VAL A 495 -2.20 12.91 -17.95
CA VAL A 495 -3.33 13.37 -17.15
C VAL A 495 -3.07 13.10 -15.67
N THR A 496 -3.19 14.14 -14.84
CA THR A 496 -3.13 14.00 -13.39
C THR A 496 -4.51 14.21 -12.78
N VAL A 497 -5.04 13.18 -12.13
CA VAL A 497 -6.31 13.21 -11.40
C VAL A 497 -6.01 13.59 -9.94
N PHE A 498 -6.18 14.88 -9.65
CA PHE A 498 -6.11 15.46 -8.32
C PHE A 498 -7.41 15.26 -7.54
N GLY A 499 -7.32 15.29 -6.22
CA GLY A 499 -8.47 15.27 -5.33
C GLY A 499 -8.15 14.70 -3.94
N HIS A 500 -9.08 14.93 -3.01
CA HIS A 500 -8.89 14.61 -1.60
C HIS A 500 -9.06 13.13 -1.25
N ALA A 501 -8.75 12.78 0.00
CA ALA A 501 -8.93 11.42 0.50
C ALA A 501 -10.42 11.03 0.47
N GLY A 502 -10.74 9.93 -0.21
CA GLY A 502 -12.11 9.41 -0.34
C GLY A 502 -12.95 9.99 -1.48
N VAL A 503 -12.49 11.05 -2.18
CA VAL A 503 -13.27 11.70 -3.27
C VAL A 503 -13.53 10.82 -4.50
N GLY A 504 -12.86 9.67 -4.60
CA GLY A 504 -13.10 8.66 -5.63
C GLY A 504 -12.04 8.55 -6.72
N ARG A 505 -10.82 9.11 -6.55
CA ARG A 505 -9.71 9.03 -7.54
C ARG A 505 -9.49 7.60 -8.08
N SER A 506 -9.16 6.64 -7.21
CA SER A 506 -9.00 5.22 -7.60
C SER A 506 -10.28 4.57 -8.11
N ARG A 507 -11.46 5.05 -7.69
CA ARG A 507 -12.76 4.53 -8.16
C ARG A 507 -13.06 4.94 -9.60
N LEU A 508 -12.70 6.17 -9.98
CA LEU A 508 -12.75 6.70 -11.33
C LEU A 508 -11.79 5.92 -12.24
N ILE A 509 -10.52 5.81 -11.81
CA ILE A 509 -9.50 5.09 -12.59
C ILE A 509 -9.83 3.61 -12.74
N GLY A 510 -10.24 2.90 -11.67
CA GLY A 510 -10.64 1.49 -11.78
C GLY A 510 -11.83 1.26 -12.72
N GLN A 511 -12.79 2.19 -12.76
CA GLN A 511 -13.92 2.11 -13.69
C GLN A 511 -13.51 2.42 -15.15
N TRP A 512 -12.60 3.37 -15.34
CA TRP A 512 -12.06 3.69 -16.66
C TRP A 512 -11.20 2.55 -17.19
N LEU A 513 -10.29 2.01 -16.37
CA LEU A 513 -9.47 0.84 -16.67
C LEU A 513 -10.31 -0.38 -17.06
N GLY A 514 -11.45 -0.61 -16.41
CA GLY A 514 -12.39 -1.67 -16.81
C GLY A 514 -12.93 -1.55 -18.25
N ARG A 515 -12.89 -0.34 -18.85
CA ARG A 515 -13.16 -0.12 -20.28
C ARG A 515 -11.90 -0.32 -21.12
N VAL A 516 -10.79 0.31 -20.73
CA VAL A 516 -9.50 0.25 -21.46
C VAL A 516 -9.01 -1.20 -21.60
N MET A 517 -9.04 -1.98 -20.51
CA MET A 517 -8.62 -3.38 -20.48
C MET A 517 -9.58 -4.34 -21.22
N ALA A 518 -10.77 -3.85 -21.64
CA ALA A 518 -11.65 -4.60 -22.52
C ALA A 518 -11.30 -4.42 -24.01
N ASP A 519 -10.45 -3.44 -24.35
CA ASP A 519 -9.94 -3.22 -25.69
C ASP A 519 -8.60 -3.98 -25.88
N PRO A 520 -8.54 -5.04 -26.72
CA PRO A 520 -7.31 -5.81 -26.94
C PRO A 520 -6.22 -5.04 -27.71
N GLY A 521 -6.54 -3.85 -28.24
CA GLY A 521 -5.61 -2.95 -28.91
C GLY A 521 -4.76 -2.07 -27.98
N VAL A 522 -4.90 -2.22 -26.65
CA VAL A 522 -4.16 -1.42 -25.64
C VAL A 522 -3.36 -2.32 -24.71
N SER A 523 -2.09 -1.97 -24.51
CA SER A 523 -1.30 -2.45 -23.37
C SER A 523 -1.51 -1.52 -22.18
N CYS A 524 -1.57 -2.07 -20.96
CA CYS A 524 -1.82 -1.25 -19.79
C CYS A 524 -0.92 -1.68 -18.63
N VAL A 525 -0.22 -0.72 -18.04
CA VAL A 525 0.67 -0.93 -16.89
C VAL A 525 0.12 -0.13 -15.72
N VAL A 526 -0.11 -0.78 -14.58
CA VAL A 526 -0.70 -0.15 -13.39
C VAL A 526 0.21 -0.35 -12.20
N VAL A 527 0.65 0.75 -11.59
CA VAL A 527 1.51 0.76 -10.39
C VAL A 527 0.90 1.70 -9.34
N ARG A 528 1.10 1.41 -8.06
CA ARG A 528 0.71 2.29 -6.95
C ARG A 528 1.94 2.67 -6.12
N SER A 529 2.17 3.96 -5.95
CA SER A 529 3.19 4.52 -5.06
C SER A 529 2.83 4.24 -3.59
N GLN A 530 3.80 3.86 -2.77
CA GLN A 530 3.56 3.45 -1.38
C GLN A 530 3.90 4.56 -0.38
N ALA A 531 3.16 4.61 0.73
CA ALA A 531 3.41 5.61 1.77
C ALA A 531 4.74 5.34 2.50
N PRO A 532 5.52 6.37 2.92
CA PRO A 532 6.89 6.25 3.46
C PRO A 532 7.12 5.38 4.72
N ILE A 533 6.08 4.73 5.25
CA ILE A 533 6.17 3.77 6.35
C ILE A 533 6.93 2.51 5.87
N THR A 534 6.72 2.12 4.61
CA THR A 534 7.68 1.29 3.87
C THR A 534 8.56 2.24 3.06
N ARG A 535 9.87 2.26 3.33
CA ARG A 535 10.82 2.93 2.44
C ARG A 535 11.01 2.07 1.19
N SER A 536 10.12 2.22 0.22
CA SER A 536 10.49 1.94 -1.17
C SER A 536 11.68 2.83 -1.50
N SER A 537 12.83 2.22 -1.80
CA SER A 537 13.91 2.94 -2.47
C SER A 537 13.36 3.49 -3.79
N PRO A 538 13.78 4.68 -4.28
CA PRO A 538 13.42 5.13 -5.63
C PRO A 538 13.69 4.08 -6.72
N THR A 539 14.70 3.23 -6.52
CA THR A 539 15.00 2.07 -7.36
C THR A 539 13.87 1.03 -7.35
N ALA A 540 13.25 0.78 -6.21
CA ALA A 540 12.19 -0.22 -6.04
C ALA A 540 10.89 0.21 -6.73
N GLU A 541 10.59 1.52 -6.77
CA GLU A 541 9.40 2.04 -7.47
C GLU A 541 9.59 2.02 -8.99
N LEU A 542 10.77 2.42 -9.49
CA LEU A 542 11.12 2.28 -10.92
C LEU A 542 11.19 0.81 -11.34
N ALA A 543 11.77 -0.06 -10.51
CA ALA A 543 11.74 -1.51 -10.72
C ALA A 543 10.30 -2.06 -10.71
N SER A 544 9.38 -1.48 -9.92
CA SER A 544 7.96 -1.87 -9.91
C SER A 544 7.28 -1.54 -11.25
N LEU A 545 7.63 -0.43 -11.91
CA LEU A 545 7.13 -0.12 -13.27
C LEU A 545 7.59 -1.16 -14.29
N VAL A 546 8.87 -1.52 -14.28
CA VAL A 546 9.43 -2.54 -15.19
C VAL A 546 8.84 -3.93 -14.90
N ARG A 547 8.69 -4.30 -13.62
CA ARG A 547 8.04 -5.55 -13.19
C ARG A 547 6.57 -5.61 -13.61
N ALA A 548 5.82 -4.53 -13.44
CA ALA A 548 4.43 -4.45 -13.88
C ALA A 548 4.30 -4.58 -15.41
N ALA A 549 5.16 -3.93 -16.19
CA ALA A 549 5.21 -4.09 -17.65
C ALA A 549 5.57 -5.52 -18.11
N ALA A 550 6.38 -6.24 -17.34
CA ALA A 550 6.71 -7.65 -17.60
C ALA A 550 5.70 -8.65 -16.99
N GLY A 551 4.59 -8.20 -16.41
CA GLY A 551 3.62 -9.07 -15.74
C GLY A 551 4.24 -9.89 -14.60
N VAL A 552 5.14 -9.29 -13.83
CA VAL A 552 5.88 -9.91 -12.72
C VAL A 552 5.21 -9.57 -11.38
N GLU A 553 4.82 -10.59 -10.62
CA GLU A 553 4.21 -10.44 -9.29
C GLU A 553 5.19 -9.86 -8.25
N ALA A 554 4.65 -9.20 -7.22
CA ALA A 554 5.42 -8.76 -6.06
C ALA A 554 6.02 -9.97 -5.32
N GLY A 555 7.31 -9.93 -5.02
CA GLY A 555 8.02 -11.05 -4.37
C GLY A 555 8.48 -12.18 -5.31
N ALA A 556 8.31 -12.07 -6.62
CA ALA A 556 8.84 -13.05 -7.58
C ALA A 556 10.38 -13.19 -7.47
N ARG A 557 10.87 -14.43 -7.51
CA ARG A 557 12.31 -14.78 -7.46
C ARG A 557 13.07 -14.11 -8.63
N ALA A 558 14.26 -13.58 -8.36
CA ALA A 558 15.10 -12.86 -9.33
C ALA A 558 15.20 -13.54 -10.71
N ALA A 559 15.40 -14.87 -10.77
CA ALA A 559 15.47 -15.61 -12.04
C ALA A 559 14.19 -15.50 -12.90
N VAL A 560 13.01 -15.47 -12.28
CA VAL A 560 11.71 -15.30 -12.99
C VAL A 560 11.55 -13.87 -13.50
N VAL A 561 12.05 -12.90 -12.72
CA VAL A 561 12.08 -11.48 -13.13
C VAL A 561 12.96 -11.31 -14.37
N ASP A 562 14.18 -11.84 -14.33
CA ASP A 562 15.14 -11.75 -15.42
C ASP A 562 14.61 -12.40 -16.70
N ILE A 563 14.02 -13.61 -16.62
CA ILE A 563 13.43 -14.31 -17.78
C ILE A 563 12.28 -13.50 -18.40
N LYS A 564 11.34 -13.02 -17.58
CA LYS A 564 10.17 -12.27 -18.09
C LYS A 564 10.55 -10.91 -18.68
N VAL A 565 11.56 -10.24 -18.12
CA VAL A 565 12.06 -8.97 -18.64
C VAL A 565 12.89 -9.20 -19.92
N ALA A 566 13.65 -10.29 -20.03
CA ALA A 566 14.30 -10.72 -21.27
C ALA A 566 13.28 -10.93 -22.40
N ASP A 567 12.29 -11.80 -22.19
CA ASP A 567 11.23 -12.08 -23.15
C ASP A 567 10.42 -10.80 -23.53
N LEU A 568 10.17 -9.89 -22.59
CA LEU A 568 9.54 -8.61 -22.92
C LEU A 568 10.43 -7.73 -23.82
N VAL A 569 11.70 -7.53 -23.43
CA VAL A 569 12.62 -6.65 -24.16
C VAL A 569 12.89 -7.21 -25.56
N GLU A 570 13.16 -8.51 -25.70
CA GLU A 570 13.43 -9.15 -26.99
C GLU A 570 12.25 -9.09 -27.97
N ARG A 571 11.01 -8.98 -27.46
CA ARG A 571 9.80 -8.84 -28.30
C ARG A 571 9.52 -7.41 -28.78
N VAL A 572 10.02 -6.38 -28.09
CA VAL A 572 9.61 -4.98 -28.36
C VAL A 572 10.76 -4.02 -28.68
N VAL A 573 11.98 -4.30 -28.21
CA VAL A 573 13.16 -3.46 -28.41
C VAL A 573 13.96 -3.96 -29.62
N ASP A 574 14.62 -3.04 -30.35
CA ASP A 574 15.50 -3.41 -31.47
C ASP A 574 16.68 -4.30 -31.02
N GLU A 575 17.02 -5.30 -31.82
CA GLU A 575 18.11 -6.27 -31.56
C GLU A 575 19.44 -5.59 -31.17
N HIS A 576 19.77 -4.46 -31.80
CA HIS A 576 20.97 -3.67 -31.50
C HIS A 576 20.98 -3.01 -30.12
N ARG A 577 19.82 -2.87 -29.45
CA ARG A 577 19.65 -2.24 -28.13
C ARG A 577 19.30 -3.26 -27.04
N CYS A 578 18.73 -4.42 -27.37
CA CYS A 578 18.30 -5.44 -26.40
C CYS A 578 19.35 -5.78 -25.34
N SER A 579 20.59 -6.10 -25.75
CA SER A 579 21.67 -6.46 -24.83
C SER A 579 22.06 -5.33 -23.87
N TRP A 580 22.05 -4.08 -24.35
CA TRP A 580 22.32 -2.90 -23.54
C TRP A 580 21.16 -2.60 -22.57
N VAL A 581 19.91 -2.70 -23.03
CA VAL A 581 18.72 -2.51 -22.19
C VAL A 581 18.67 -3.56 -21.08
N LEU A 582 18.87 -4.85 -21.40
CA LEU A 582 18.84 -5.92 -20.40
C LEU A 582 19.91 -5.78 -19.33
N ALA A 583 21.14 -5.39 -19.70
CA ALA A 583 22.21 -5.15 -18.73
C ALA A 583 21.81 -4.09 -17.69
N HIS A 584 21.26 -2.96 -18.13
CA HIS A 584 20.91 -1.83 -17.28
C HIS A 584 19.55 -1.95 -16.58
N LEU A 585 18.60 -2.72 -17.12
CA LEU A 585 17.41 -3.13 -16.37
C LEU A 585 17.78 -4.13 -15.27
N SER A 586 18.76 -5.02 -15.50
CA SER A 586 19.14 -6.03 -14.51
C SER A 586 19.73 -5.41 -13.23
N THR A 587 20.45 -4.28 -13.34
CA THR A 587 20.99 -3.54 -12.18
C THR A 587 19.90 -2.81 -11.40
N LEU A 588 18.87 -2.29 -12.07
CA LEU A 588 17.69 -1.71 -11.41
C LEU A 588 16.83 -2.77 -10.71
N LEU A 589 16.64 -3.92 -11.36
CA LEU A 589 15.76 -5.00 -10.89
C LEU A 589 16.38 -5.84 -9.76
N ASN A 590 17.71 -5.95 -9.75
CA ASN A 590 18.49 -6.76 -8.82
C ASN A 590 19.65 -5.90 -8.23
N PRO A 591 19.37 -4.98 -7.29
CA PRO A 591 20.37 -4.05 -6.74
C PRO A 591 21.56 -4.76 -6.07
N ASP A 592 21.37 -6.00 -5.60
CA ASP A 592 22.43 -6.83 -4.99
C ASP A 592 23.55 -7.23 -5.96
N ARG A 593 23.36 -7.07 -7.28
CA ARG A 593 24.37 -7.40 -8.30
C ARG A 593 25.48 -6.34 -8.44
N GLY A 594 25.36 -5.21 -7.75
CA GLY A 594 26.34 -4.13 -7.75
C GLY A 594 26.22 -3.18 -8.95
N GLY A 595 26.54 -1.91 -8.72
CA GLY A 595 26.32 -0.80 -9.65
C GLY A 595 25.45 0.28 -9.02
N ASP A 596 25.30 1.43 -9.68
CA ASP A 596 24.32 2.44 -9.31
C ASP A 596 22.99 2.15 -10.04
N PRO A 597 21.95 1.65 -9.35
CA PRO A 597 20.66 1.35 -9.96
C PRO A 597 19.86 2.59 -10.39
N LEU A 598 20.27 3.80 -10.00
CA LEU A 598 19.74 5.08 -10.48
C LEU A 598 20.70 5.80 -11.44
N ALA A 599 21.75 5.10 -11.92
CA ALA A 599 22.59 5.62 -12.99
C ALA A 599 21.74 6.08 -14.18
N GLU A 600 22.16 7.16 -14.82
CA GLU A 600 21.50 7.75 -15.98
C GLU A 600 21.18 6.70 -17.07
N ALA A 601 22.07 5.72 -17.25
CA ALA A 601 21.88 4.60 -18.18
C ALA A 601 20.77 3.60 -17.79
N ALA A 602 20.49 3.39 -16.50
CA ALA A 602 19.39 2.54 -16.02
C ALA A 602 18.03 3.23 -16.21
N VAL A 603 17.96 4.53 -15.89
CA VAL A 603 16.77 5.36 -16.16
C VAL A 603 16.50 5.46 -17.67
N GLU A 604 17.55 5.60 -18.48
CA GLU A 604 17.45 5.57 -19.94
C GLU A 604 17.03 4.18 -20.47
N ALA A 605 17.51 3.08 -19.89
CA ALA A 605 17.06 1.73 -20.27
C ALA A 605 15.57 1.50 -19.99
N CYS A 606 15.06 1.99 -18.86
CA CYS A 606 13.61 2.06 -18.62
C CYS A 606 12.91 2.92 -19.67
N ALA A 607 13.46 4.08 -20.00
CA ALA A 607 12.88 4.98 -20.99
C ALA A 607 12.71 4.31 -22.36
N VAL A 608 13.73 3.59 -22.80
CA VAL A 608 13.74 2.83 -24.06
C VAL A 608 12.72 1.69 -24.05
N LEU A 609 12.60 0.94 -22.94
CA LEU A 609 11.59 -0.10 -22.82
C LEU A 609 10.16 0.48 -22.93
N PHE A 610 9.85 1.55 -22.21
CA PHE A 610 8.52 2.17 -22.25
C PHE A 610 8.22 2.87 -23.59
N GLU A 611 9.22 3.44 -24.26
CA GLU A 611 9.13 3.94 -25.63
C GLU A 611 8.80 2.81 -26.62
N ALA A 612 9.53 1.69 -26.54
CA ALA A 612 9.35 0.52 -27.38
C ALA A 612 7.96 -0.13 -27.19
N LEU A 613 7.52 -0.30 -25.94
CA LEU A 613 6.18 -0.81 -25.61
C LEU A 613 5.07 0.08 -26.21
N ALA A 614 5.17 1.40 -26.03
CA ALA A 614 4.23 2.35 -26.62
C ALA A 614 4.32 2.41 -28.16
N GLY A 615 5.50 2.12 -28.73
CA GLY A 615 5.70 1.97 -30.17
C GLY A 615 4.99 0.74 -30.75
N TRP A 616 5.05 -0.38 -30.03
CA TRP A 616 4.45 -1.67 -30.38
C TRP A 616 2.91 -1.62 -30.33
N ARG A 617 2.33 -1.12 -29.23
CA ARG A 617 0.88 -0.88 -29.08
C ARG A 617 0.62 0.37 -28.25
N PRO A 618 -0.51 1.08 -28.44
CA PRO A 618 -0.94 2.14 -27.53
C PRO A 618 -0.85 1.72 -26.07
N LEU A 619 -0.09 2.48 -25.28
CA LEU A 619 0.25 2.14 -23.91
C LEU A 619 -0.42 3.11 -22.95
N VAL A 620 -1.15 2.57 -21.97
CA VAL A 620 -1.69 3.32 -20.83
C VAL A 620 -0.86 3.00 -19.59
N LEU A 621 -0.18 4.00 -19.05
CA LEU A 621 0.61 3.87 -17.82
C LEU A 621 -0.12 4.57 -16.67
N VAL A 622 -0.69 3.80 -15.74
CA VAL A 622 -1.37 4.32 -14.55
C VAL A 622 -0.43 4.29 -13.35
N VAL A 623 -0.26 5.45 -12.69
CA VAL A 623 0.50 5.58 -11.45
C VAL A 623 -0.41 6.13 -10.36
N GLU A 624 -0.84 5.27 -9.44
CA GLU A 624 -1.71 5.66 -8.33
C GLU A 624 -0.96 6.29 -7.17
N ASP A 625 -1.60 7.30 -6.56
CA ASP A 625 -1.16 8.00 -5.35
C ASP A 625 0.27 8.60 -5.44
N LEU A 626 0.61 9.16 -6.61
CA LEU A 626 1.92 9.77 -6.96
C LEU A 626 2.47 10.77 -5.94
N HIS A 627 1.63 11.42 -5.12
CA HIS A 627 2.08 12.26 -3.99
C HIS A 627 2.99 11.54 -2.95
N TRP A 628 3.00 10.21 -2.93
CA TRP A 628 3.90 9.42 -2.11
C TRP A 628 5.21 9.04 -2.78
N ALA A 629 5.26 9.08 -4.12
CA ALA A 629 6.40 8.60 -4.90
C ALA A 629 7.68 9.39 -4.61
N ASP A 630 8.81 8.76 -4.86
CA ASP A 630 10.10 9.44 -4.82
C ASP A 630 10.27 10.41 -6.00
N THR A 631 11.14 11.41 -5.83
CA THR A 631 11.49 12.39 -6.87
C THR A 631 11.99 11.70 -8.14
N ALA A 632 12.74 10.60 -8.04
CA ALA A 632 13.23 9.86 -9.21
C ALA A 632 12.11 9.32 -10.11
N VAL A 633 10.97 8.91 -9.52
CA VAL A 633 9.80 8.45 -10.29
C VAL A 633 9.09 9.62 -10.95
N VAL A 634 8.94 10.74 -10.24
CA VAL A 634 8.34 11.97 -10.77
C VAL A 634 9.18 12.50 -11.95
N ASP A 635 10.50 12.50 -11.82
CA ASP A 635 11.43 12.91 -12.88
C ASP A 635 11.46 11.93 -14.06
N PHE A 636 11.33 10.62 -13.82
CA PHE A 636 11.16 9.63 -14.89
C PHE A 636 9.85 9.84 -15.68
N LEU A 637 8.72 10.07 -15.00
CA LEU A 637 7.45 10.36 -15.69
C LEU A 637 7.51 11.69 -16.48
N ASN A 638 8.23 12.69 -15.95
CA ASN A 638 8.53 13.93 -16.66
C ASN A 638 9.36 13.65 -17.94
N LEU A 639 10.42 12.83 -17.85
CA LEU A 639 11.21 12.38 -19.00
C LEU A 639 10.32 11.71 -20.06
N MET A 640 9.45 10.78 -19.65
CA MET A 640 8.52 10.06 -20.55
C MET A 640 7.60 11.00 -21.35
N VAL A 641 7.12 12.08 -20.76
CA VAL A 641 6.15 12.98 -21.42
C VAL A 641 6.83 14.11 -22.18
N THR A 642 8.06 14.50 -21.81
CA THR A 642 8.80 15.61 -22.44
C THR A 642 9.78 15.18 -23.52
N ARG A 643 10.43 14.01 -23.36
CA ARG A 643 11.48 13.52 -24.26
C ARG A 643 10.97 12.61 -25.37
N LEU A 644 9.99 11.75 -25.08
CA LEU A 644 9.46 10.80 -26.07
C LEU A 644 8.58 11.52 -27.10
N GLY A 645 8.70 11.14 -28.37
CA GLY A 645 7.92 11.69 -29.47
C GLY A 645 7.59 10.62 -30.51
N GLY A 646 6.37 10.62 -31.05
CA GLY A 646 5.93 9.63 -32.05
C GLY A 646 5.34 8.34 -31.49
N VAL A 647 5.25 8.20 -30.15
CA VAL A 647 4.64 7.04 -29.48
C VAL A 647 3.27 7.37 -28.84
N PRO A 648 2.25 6.53 -29.01
CA PRO A 648 0.95 6.64 -28.33
C PRO A 648 1.01 6.19 -26.86
N LEU A 649 1.61 7.03 -25.99
CA LEU A 649 1.68 6.83 -24.54
C LEU A 649 0.69 7.74 -23.78
N LEU A 650 -0.19 7.18 -22.95
CA LEU A 650 -1.03 7.95 -22.04
C LEU A 650 -0.61 7.66 -20.59
N VAL A 651 -0.02 8.64 -19.92
CA VAL A 651 0.31 8.56 -18.50
C VAL A 651 -0.87 9.10 -17.68
N VAL A 652 -1.41 8.29 -16.76
CA VAL A 652 -2.52 8.61 -15.87
C VAL A 652 -2.05 8.56 -14.43
N ALA A 653 -1.70 9.72 -13.87
CA ALA A 653 -1.32 9.82 -12.46
C ALA A 653 -2.56 10.09 -11.60
N THR A 654 -2.75 9.40 -10.46
CA THR A 654 -3.65 9.90 -9.41
C THR A 654 -2.81 10.51 -8.29
N SER A 655 -3.23 11.67 -7.79
CA SER A 655 -2.46 12.37 -6.76
C SER A 655 -3.34 13.20 -5.85
N ARG A 656 -2.78 13.66 -4.73
CA ARG A 656 -3.38 14.70 -3.89
C ARG A 656 -2.68 16.04 -4.16
N PRO A 657 -3.25 17.19 -3.77
CA PRO A 657 -2.63 18.50 -3.98
C PRO A 657 -1.21 18.62 -3.39
N GLU A 658 -0.90 17.83 -2.35
CA GLU A 658 0.42 17.58 -1.75
C GLU A 658 1.57 17.42 -2.76
N LEU A 659 1.31 16.84 -3.94
CA LEU A 659 2.34 16.68 -4.97
C LEU A 659 2.88 18.03 -5.44
N LEU A 660 2.02 19.05 -5.54
CA LEU A 660 2.39 20.40 -5.97
C LEU A 660 3.15 21.17 -4.88
N ASP A 661 2.98 20.81 -3.60
CA ASP A 661 3.80 21.35 -2.50
C ASP A 661 5.28 20.91 -2.65
N ARG A 662 5.54 19.73 -3.22
CA ARG A 662 6.89 19.17 -3.44
C ARG A 662 7.43 19.44 -4.85
N HIS A 663 6.58 19.38 -5.87
CA HIS A 663 6.92 19.58 -7.28
C HIS A 663 6.02 20.67 -7.89
N PRO A 664 6.29 21.97 -7.62
CA PRO A 664 5.41 23.07 -8.04
C PRO A 664 5.27 23.24 -9.56
N VAL A 665 6.17 22.62 -10.33
CA VAL A 665 6.20 22.65 -11.81
C VAL A 665 5.62 21.38 -12.45
N TRP A 666 5.02 20.47 -11.67
CA TRP A 666 4.41 19.25 -12.21
C TRP A 666 3.28 19.57 -13.20
N GLY A 667 3.42 19.12 -14.45
CA GLY A 667 2.50 19.46 -15.55
C GLY A 667 2.52 20.94 -15.96
N ALA A 668 3.41 21.77 -15.40
CA ALA A 668 3.55 23.17 -15.80
C ALA A 668 4.42 23.27 -17.05
N GLY A 669 3.88 23.86 -18.12
CA GLY A 669 4.62 24.12 -19.37
C GLY A 669 4.64 22.97 -20.37
N TRP A 670 3.96 21.84 -20.11
CA TRP A 670 3.84 20.76 -21.10
C TRP A 670 2.58 20.98 -21.94
N SER A 671 2.72 21.06 -23.27
CA SER A 671 1.58 21.29 -24.17
C SER A 671 0.59 20.12 -24.27
N ARG A 672 0.87 19.00 -23.58
CA ARG A 672 0.11 17.75 -23.60
C ARG A 672 -0.23 17.21 -22.20
N SER A 673 -0.15 18.06 -21.16
CA SER A 673 -0.60 17.71 -19.80
C SER A 673 -1.99 18.26 -19.50
N CYS A 674 -2.83 17.43 -18.88
CA CYS A 674 -4.14 17.78 -18.36
C CYS A 674 -4.18 17.55 -16.83
N SER A 675 -4.89 18.41 -16.10
CA SER A 675 -5.14 18.25 -14.66
C SER A 675 -6.63 18.18 -14.40
N LEU A 676 -7.11 17.02 -13.94
CA LEU A 676 -8.51 16.79 -13.56
C LEU A 676 -8.64 16.89 -12.05
N TRP A 677 -9.46 17.83 -11.56
CA TRP A 677 -9.64 18.08 -10.13
C TRP A 677 -10.97 17.53 -9.65
N LEU A 678 -10.95 16.36 -9.01
CA LEU A 678 -12.16 15.75 -8.46
C LEU A 678 -12.61 16.52 -7.22
N GLN A 679 -13.68 17.29 -7.39
CA GLN A 679 -14.40 18.01 -6.33
C GLN A 679 -15.27 17.04 -5.52
N GLY A 680 -15.76 17.49 -4.36
CA GLY A 680 -16.88 16.80 -3.68
C GLY A 680 -18.09 16.63 -4.61
N LEU A 681 -18.86 15.56 -4.40
CA LEU A 681 -20.16 15.38 -5.04
C LEU A 681 -21.13 16.47 -4.58
N SER A 682 -22.08 16.86 -5.43
CA SER A 682 -23.19 17.72 -5.00
C SER A 682 -24.12 17.00 -4.02
N ASP A 683 -25.04 17.74 -3.41
CA ASP A 683 -25.95 17.21 -2.39
C ASP A 683 -26.84 16.07 -2.92
N GLU A 684 -27.43 16.23 -4.10
CA GLU A 684 -28.28 15.20 -4.74
C GLU A 684 -27.47 13.98 -5.21
N GLU A 685 -26.21 14.16 -5.60
CA GLU A 685 -25.31 13.07 -5.99
C GLU A 685 -24.83 12.28 -4.77
N THR A 686 -24.51 12.98 -3.69
CA THR A 686 -24.18 12.42 -2.38
C THR A 686 -25.36 11.62 -1.82
N LEU A 687 -26.58 12.17 -1.91
CA LEU A 687 -27.82 11.47 -1.57
C LEU A 687 -27.98 10.19 -2.41
N ARG A 688 -27.70 10.25 -3.70
CA ARG A 688 -27.81 9.09 -4.61
C ARG A 688 -26.77 8.00 -4.30
N VAL A 689 -25.56 8.35 -3.86
CA VAL A 689 -24.55 7.39 -3.38
C VAL A 689 -24.98 6.76 -2.06
N LEU A 690 -25.42 7.59 -1.09
CA LEU A 690 -25.91 7.15 0.21
C LEU A 690 -27.11 6.19 0.07
N TRP A 691 -28.12 6.60 -0.70
CA TRP A 691 -29.32 5.82 -0.99
C TRP A 691 -28.99 4.47 -1.62
N ASN A 692 -28.16 4.43 -2.66
CA ASN A 692 -27.83 3.16 -3.32
C ASN A 692 -26.93 2.25 -2.46
N SER A 693 -26.15 2.83 -1.52
CA SER A 693 -25.35 2.07 -0.55
C SER A 693 -26.19 1.49 0.60
N TYR A 694 -27.35 2.11 0.86
CA TYR A 694 -28.36 1.66 1.81
C TYR A 694 -29.34 0.65 1.19
N ALA A 695 -29.95 0.97 0.05
CA ALA A 695 -30.99 0.19 -0.63
C ALA A 695 -30.41 -0.83 -1.63
N ALA A 696 -29.59 -1.77 -1.13
CA ALA A 696 -28.83 -2.72 -1.93
C ALA A 696 -29.72 -3.61 -2.86
N PRO A 697 -29.18 -4.16 -3.98
CA PRO A 697 -30.01 -4.67 -5.09
C PRO A 697 -31.05 -5.76 -4.74
N GLY A 698 -30.80 -6.57 -3.71
CA GLY A 698 -31.69 -7.69 -3.33
C GLY A 698 -33.00 -7.30 -2.63
N GLU A 699 -33.10 -6.08 -2.06
CA GLU A 699 -34.31 -5.67 -1.32
C GLU A 699 -35.37 -5.03 -2.23
N LYS A 700 -34.94 -4.40 -3.34
CA LYS A 700 -35.83 -3.77 -4.32
C LYS A 700 -36.88 -4.76 -4.89
N SER A 701 -36.50 -6.01 -5.08
CA SER A 701 -37.37 -7.07 -5.61
C SER A 701 -38.35 -7.67 -4.58
N ARG A 702 -38.25 -7.30 -3.29
CA ARG A 702 -39.12 -7.84 -2.22
C ARG A 702 -40.25 -6.91 -1.79
N GLY A 703 -40.41 -5.75 -2.44
CA GLY A 703 -41.50 -4.80 -2.15
C GLY A 703 -41.47 -4.15 -0.76
N ARG A 704 -40.47 -4.47 0.08
CA ARG A 704 -40.16 -3.73 1.30
C ARG A 704 -39.31 -2.54 0.92
N GLY A 705 -39.92 -1.36 0.84
CA GLY A 705 -39.15 -0.12 0.94
C GLY A 705 -38.31 -0.16 2.23
N GLY A 706 -37.05 0.27 2.14
CA GLY A 706 -36.19 0.36 3.32
C GLY A 706 -36.83 1.25 4.40
N ARG A 707 -36.39 1.10 5.65
CA ARG A 707 -36.88 1.82 6.85
C ARG A 707 -37.01 3.35 6.71
N TRP A 708 -36.29 3.94 5.76
CA TRP A 708 -36.19 5.38 5.52
C TRP A 708 -36.29 5.64 4.02
N SER A 709 -36.85 6.79 3.65
CA SER A 709 -36.92 7.32 2.28
C SER A 709 -35.67 8.13 1.91
N PRO A 710 -35.45 8.46 0.61
CA PRO A 710 -34.39 9.39 0.22
C PRO A 710 -34.55 10.76 0.90
N GLU A 711 -35.79 11.24 1.03
CA GLU A 711 -36.16 12.47 1.73
C GLU A 711 -35.69 12.47 3.18
N ASP A 712 -35.87 11.37 3.93
CA ASP A 712 -35.40 11.24 5.31
C ASP A 712 -33.87 11.33 5.39
N LEU A 713 -33.16 10.71 4.44
CA LEU A 713 -31.70 10.68 4.40
C LEU A 713 -31.06 12.00 3.95
N ARG A 714 -31.82 12.98 3.42
CA ARG A 714 -31.28 14.31 3.07
C ARG A 714 -30.59 15.02 4.24
N VAL A 715 -31.04 14.80 5.47
CA VAL A 715 -30.43 15.37 6.69
C VAL A 715 -28.97 14.94 6.86
N MET A 716 -28.57 13.80 6.31
CA MET A 716 -27.19 13.29 6.37
C MET A 716 -26.26 13.88 5.31
N VAL A 717 -26.79 14.50 4.26
CA VAL A 717 -26.01 14.97 3.11
C VAL A 717 -25.02 16.08 3.48
N ALA A 718 -25.48 17.13 4.16
CA ALA A 718 -24.63 18.24 4.57
C ALA A 718 -23.49 17.81 5.54
N PRO A 719 -23.70 16.94 6.54
CA PRO A 719 -22.62 16.34 7.31
C PRO A 719 -21.55 15.62 6.47
N LEU A 720 -21.95 14.88 5.42
CA LEU A 720 -21.05 14.13 4.54
C LEU A 720 -20.12 15.01 3.69
N GLY A 721 -20.47 16.28 3.45
CA GLY A 721 -19.63 17.25 2.75
C GLY A 721 -19.19 16.82 1.36
N GLY A 722 -20.07 16.17 0.60
CA GLY A 722 -19.79 15.70 -0.76
C GLY A 722 -18.83 14.50 -0.87
N ASN A 723 -18.40 13.87 0.23
CA ASN A 723 -17.43 12.78 0.17
C ASN A 723 -18.10 11.41 -0.12
N PRO A 724 -17.86 10.77 -1.29
CA PRO A 724 -18.50 9.50 -1.64
C PRO A 724 -18.15 8.37 -0.66
N LEU A 725 -16.92 8.36 -0.14
CA LEU A 725 -16.47 7.34 0.80
C LEU A 725 -17.27 7.41 2.10
N PHE A 726 -17.57 8.61 2.60
CA PHE A 726 -18.40 8.77 3.78
C PHE A 726 -19.85 8.34 3.50
N ALA A 727 -20.41 8.71 2.33
CA ALA A 727 -21.76 8.32 1.94
C ALA A 727 -21.94 6.78 1.86
N VAL A 728 -20.92 6.06 1.37
CA VAL A 728 -20.89 4.59 1.35
C VAL A 728 -20.84 4.00 2.76
N GLU A 729 -19.94 4.50 3.62
CA GLU A 729 -19.76 4.01 4.99
C GLU A 729 -21.03 4.23 5.84
N TYR A 730 -21.65 5.41 5.71
CA TYR A 730 -22.94 5.69 6.35
C TYR A 730 -24.08 4.83 5.78
N GLY A 731 -24.13 4.60 4.46
CA GLY A 731 -25.10 3.68 3.86
C GLY A 731 -24.98 2.23 4.37
N ARG A 732 -23.77 1.80 4.77
CA ARG A 732 -23.54 0.54 5.48
C ARG A 732 -24.06 0.60 6.93
N VAL A 733 -23.68 1.62 7.70
CA VAL A 733 -24.12 1.77 9.11
C VAL A 733 -25.65 1.86 9.22
N LEU A 734 -26.32 2.51 8.27
CA LEU A 734 -27.78 2.56 8.21
C LEU A 734 -28.44 1.18 8.00
N ARG A 735 -27.81 0.27 7.24
CA ARG A 735 -28.28 -1.12 7.09
C ARG A 735 -28.07 -1.97 8.34
N GLU A 736 -26.97 -1.72 9.05
CA GLU A 736 -26.56 -2.46 10.26
C GLU A 736 -27.18 -1.84 11.54
N SER A 737 -27.92 -0.73 11.44
CA SER A 737 -28.52 0.02 12.55
C SER A 737 -29.59 -0.78 13.31
N PRO A 738 -29.64 -0.70 14.65
CA PRO A 738 -30.72 -1.30 15.43
C PRO A 738 -32.08 -0.69 15.11
N THR A 739 -33.14 -1.50 15.25
CA THR A 739 -34.53 -1.11 15.04
C THR A 739 -35.02 -0.17 16.13
N GLY A 740 -34.86 1.13 15.91
CA GLY A 740 -35.31 2.19 16.82
C GLY A 740 -34.68 3.55 16.56
N ALA A 741 -33.39 3.58 16.21
CA ALA A 741 -32.62 4.82 16.01
C ALA A 741 -33.24 5.76 14.95
N THR A 742 -33.15 7.07 15.15
CA THR A 742 -33.59 8.10 14.19
C THR A 742 -32.48 8.50 13.22
N VAL A 743 -32.83 9.07 12.06
CA VAL A 743 -31.82 9.56 11.10
C VAL A 743 -30.98 10.69 11.69
N ALA A 744 -31.53 11.53 12.58
CA ALA A 744 -30.79 12.60 13.25
C ALA A 744 -29.73 12.08 14.24
N GLU A 745 -30.04 11.02 14.98
CA GLU A 745 -29.06 10.30 15.82
C GLU A 745 -27.97 9.65 14.96
N MET A 746 -28.34 9.07 13.81
CA MET A 746 -27.36 8.49 12.88
C MET A 746 -26.51 9.55 12.16
N ALA A 747 -27.05 10.74 11.87
CA ALA A 747 -26.32 11.86 11.28
C ALA A 747 -25.27 12.47 12.24
N THR A 748 -25.55 12.43 13.54
CA THR A 748 -24.64 12.92 14.60
C THR A 748 -23.66 11.84 15.08
N ALA A 749 -24.03 10.56 15.02
CA ALA A 749 -23.10 9.45 15.22
C ALA A 749 -22.04 9.42 14.10
N LEU A 750 -20.77 9.52 14.49
CA LEU A 750 -19.61 9.41 13.60
C LEU A 750 -19.13 7.94 13.52
N PRO A 751 -19.30 7.22 12.38
CA PRO A 751 -18.73 5.91 12.16
C PRO A 751 -17.23 5.95 12.40
N TYR A 752 -16.72 4.88 13.00
CA TYR A 752 -15.31 4.74 13.35
C TYR A 752 -14.39 4.89 12.14
N SER A 753 -14.72 4.25 11.01
CA SER A 753 -13.99 4.37 9.74
C SER A 753 -13.91 5.81 9.21
N VAL A 754 -14.96 6.61 9.39
CA VAL A 754 -14.99 8.03 9.03
C VAL A 754 -14.17 8.85 10.02
N ARG A 755 -14.34 8.60 11.33
CA ARG A 755 -13.62 9.28 12.42
C ARG A 755 -12.10 9.10 12.29
N SER A 756 -11.61 7.88 12.11
CA SER A 756 -10.18 7.57 12.01
C SER A 756 -9.56 8.21 10.75
N ARG A 757 -10.26 8.24 9.62
CA ARG A 757 -9.80 8.93 8.40
C ARG A 757 -9.74 10.45 8.56
N LEU A 758 -10.74 11.07 9.20
CA LEU A 758 -10.73 12.50 9.54
C LEU A 758 -9.62 12.84 10.55
N ALA A 759 -9.40 11.98 11.55
CA ALA A 759 -8.32 12.13 12.53
C ALA A 759 -6.93 12.06 11.87
N LEU A 760 -6.74 11.15 10.90
CA LEU A 760 -5.49 11.01 10.15
C LEU A 760 -5.28 12.19 9.19
N LEU A 761 -6.32 12.68 8.51
CA LEU A 761 -6.27 13.92 7.73
C LEU A 761 -5.80 15.10 8.60
N LEU A 762 -6.42 15.30 9.76
CA LEU A 762 -6.05 16.37 10.69
C LEU A 762 -4.64 16.21 11.27
N ASN A 763 -4.15 14.97 11.43
CA ASN A 763 -2.76 14.70 11.84
C ASN A 763 -1.74 15.04 10.75
N SER A 764 -2.09 14.88 9.47
CA SER A 764 -1.19 15.18 8.34
C SER A 764 -0.96 16.69 8.09
N LEU A 765 -1.74 17.56 8.75
CA LEU A 765 -1.63 19.00 8.60
C LEU A 765 -0.45 19.58 9.42
N PRO A 766 0.35 20.51 8.85
CA PRO A 766 1.36 21.26 9.59
C PRO A 766 0.79 21.91 10.86
N THR A 767 1.56 21.94 11.95
CA THR A 767 1.13 22.56 13.22
C THR A 767 0.55 23.98 13.06
N PRO A 768 1.14 24.89 12.26
CA PRO A 768 0.54 26.19 11.94
C PRO A 768 -0.87 26.11 11.32
N ALA A 769 -1.10 25.18 10.39
CA ALA A 769 -2.40 24.97 9.75
C ALA A 769 -3.43 24.41 10.74
N ARG A 770 -3.03 23.46 11.59
CA ARG A 770 -3.90 22.88 12.64
C ARG A 770 -4.38 23.94 13.62
N VAL A 771 -3.50 24.85 14.03
CA VAL A 771 -3.84 25.96 14.94
C VAL A 771 -4.94 26.83 14.33
N VAL A 772 -4.76 27.33 13.11
CA VAL A 772 -5.75 28.17 12.40
C VAL A 772 -7.06 27.41 12.18
N LEU A 773 -6.99 26.12 11.82
CA LEU A 773 -8.17 25.27 11.65
C LEU A 773 -8.98 25.10 12.94
N TYR A 774 -8.29 24.95 14.08
CA TYR A 774 -8.92 24.85 15.39
C TYR A 774 -9.55 26.17 15.85
N ASP A 775 -9.06 27.32 15.37
CA ASP A 775 -9.69 28.62 15.58
C ASP A 775 -10.98 28.78 14.76
N VAL A 776 -10.98 28.39 13.48
CA VAL A 776 -12.22 28.35 12.68
C VAL A 776 -13.24 27.38 13.31
N ALA A 777 -12.79 26.26 13.87
CA ALA A 777 -13.66 25.28 14.51
C ALA A 777 -14.40 25.81 15.76
N LEU A 778 -13.99 26.94 16.34
CA LEU A 778 -14.69 27.56 17.48
C LEU A 778 -16.09 28.07 17.12
N PHE A 779 -16.29 28.42 15.85
CA PHE A 779 -17.49 29.10 15.35
C PHE A 779 -18.37 28.12 14.59
N GLU A 780 -19.69 28.28 14.71
CA GLU A 780 -20.62 27.32 14.09
C GLU A 780 -20.85 27.59 12.60
N GLY A 781 -21.00 28.86 12.22
CA GLY A 781 -21.22 29.30 10.83
C GLY A 781 -19.96 29.37 9.98
N GLY A 782 -18.80 29.57 10.60
CA GLY A 782 -17.54 29.93 9.94
C GLY A 782 -16.84 31.05 10.70
N ALA A 783 -15.68 31.49 10.21
CA ALA A 783 -14.92 32.60 10.78
C ALA A 783 -14.36 33.52 9.70
N THR A 784 -14.38 34.82 9.94
CA THR A 784 -13.85 35.85 9.03
C THR A 784 -12.34 36.05 9.21
N GLU A 785 -11.68 36.61 8.20
CA GLU A 785 -10.22 36.90 8.25
C GLU A 785 -9.86 37.85 9.41
N SER A 786 -10.68 38.89 9.65
CA SER A 786 -10.59 39.84 10.76
C SER A 786 -10.53 39.15 12.14
N VAL A 787 -11.52 38.33 12.48
CA VAL A 787 -11.62 37.62 13.77
C VAL A 787 -10.45 36.67 14.00
N LEU A 788 -10.04 35.95 12.95
CA LEU A 788 -8.88 35.05 13.01
C LEU A 788 -7.56 35.84 13.16
N GLY A 789 -7.47 37.04 12.58
CA GLY A 789 -6.37 37.96 12.75
C GLY A 789 -6.19 38.41 14.21
N VAL A 790 -7.28 38.71 14.91
CA VAL A 790 -7.27 39.06 16.35
C VAL A 790 -6.76 37.89 17.20
N LEU A 791 -7.29 36.67 16.96
CA LEU A 791 -6.86 35.45 17.65
C LEU A 791 -5.37 35.16 17.42
N ALA A 792 -4.88 35.34 16.18
CA ALA A 792 -3.48 35.12 15.85
C ALA A 792 -2.54 36.09 16.58
N ARG A 793 -2.85 37.40 16.56
CA ARG A 793 -2.05 38.46 17.22
C ARG A 793 -1.96 38.26 18.74
N GLN A 794 -3.09 37.99 19.39
CA GLN A 794 -3.17 37.83 20.85
C GLN A 794 -2.54 36.51 21.35
N GLY A 795 -2.48 35.48 20.50
CA GLY A 795 -1.92 34.17 20.82
C GLY A 795 -0.44 33.97 20.51
N GLY A 796 0.22 34.92 19.83
CA GLY A 796 1.56 34.71 19.25
C GLY A 796 1.57 33.65 18.13
N GLN A 797 0.43 33.51 17.44
CA GLN A 797 0.18 32.44 16.47
C GLN A 797 0.46 32.89 15.03
N PRO A 798 0.77 31.98 14.10
CA PRO A 798 1.16 32.32 12.73
C PRO A 798 0.05 33.07 11.98
N VAL A 799 0.45 33.99 11.08
CA VAL A 799 -0.47 34.80 10.26
C VAL A 799 -1.46 33.90 9.52
N PRO A 800 -2.78 34.05 9.73
CA PRO A 800 -3.76 33.05 9.29
C PRO A 800 -3.90 32.97 7.78
N TYR A 801 -3.68 34.06 7.04
CA TYR A 801 -3.94 34.16 5.60
C TYR A 801 -3.35 33.04 4.74
N ARG A 802 -2.05 32.74 4.93
CA ARG A 802 -1.37 31.63 4.21
C ARG A 802 -2.02 30.29 4.52
N TRP A 803 -2.42 30.08 5.77
CA TRP A 803 -2.94 28.81 6.25
C TRP A 803 -4.43 28.63 5.92
N LEU A 804 -5.22 29.71 5.88
CA LEU A 804 -6.58 29.68 5.35
C LEU A 804 -6.60 29.27 3.88
N ARG A 805 -5.76 29.89 3.04
CA ARG A 805 -5.59 29.45 1.64
C ARG A 805 -5.12 27.99 1.56
N TYR A 806 -4.16 27.57 2.39
CA TYR A 806 -3.68 26.18 2.42
C TYR A 806 -4.78 25.17 2.80
N LEU A 807 -5.67 25.52 3.73
CA LEU A 807 -6.82 24.70 4.13
C LEU A 807 -7.95 24.73 3.07
N GLU A 808 -8.10 25.84 2.36
CA GLU A 808 -9.02 26.01 1.22
C GLU A 808 -8.62 25.15 0.02
N HIS A 809 -7.33 25.14 -0.37
CA HIS A 809 -6.81 24.28 -1.44
C HIS A 809 -6.85 22.77 -1.09
N ARG A 810 -7.24 22.43 0.15
CA ARG A 810 -7.32 21.06 0.67
C ARG A 810 -8.75 20.58 0.93
N ASP A 811 -9.76 21.31 0.45
CA ASP A 811 -11.21 21.12 0.72
C ASP A 811 -11.54 20.89 2.20
N ILE A 812 -10.76 21.51 3.11
CA ILE A 812 -11.02 21.47 4.56
C ILE A 812 -11.95 22.63 4.94
N LEU A 813 -11.62 23.82 4.41
CA LEU A 813 -12.44 25.03 4.50
C LEU A 813 -12.88 25.43 3.09
N ARG A 814 -14.04 26.07 2.98
CA ARG A 814 -14.51 26.76 1.79
C ARG A 814 -14.67 28.24 2.13
N ARG A 815 -14.14 29.10 1.27
CA ARG A 815 -14.39 30.54 1.33
C ARG A 815 -15.80 30.84 0.82
N VAL A 816 -16.56 31.58 1.62
CA VAL A 816 -17.89 32.10 1.31
C VAL A 816 -17.79 33.62 1.34
N THR A 817 -18.21 34.28 0.27
CA THR A 817 -18.38 35.74 0.25
C THR A 817 -19.73 36.06 0.89
N GLY A 818 -19.72 36.70 2.05
CA GLY A 818 -20.94 36.99 2.79
C GLY A 818 -21.89 37.92 2.03
N SER A 819 -23.19 37.65 2.13
CA SER A 819 -24.27 38.56 1.67
C SER A 819 -24.52 39.73 2.63
N GLY A 820 -23.76 39.82 3.73
CA GLY A 820 -23.80 40.91 4.69
C GLY A 820 -22.77 42.01 4.42
N GLY A 821 -23.24 43.17 3.93
CA GLY A 821 -22.65 44.49 4.18
C GLY A 821 -21.29 44.84 3.56
N GLN A 822 -20.21 44.13 3.92
CA GLN A 822 -18.83 44.62 3.79
C GLN A 822 -17.90 43.78 2.90
N GLY A 823 -18.35 42.62 2.41
CA GLY A 823 -17.60 41.83 1.42
C GLY A 823 -16.36 41.11 1.95
N GLU A 824 -16.20 40.99 3.28
CA GLU A 824 -15.15 40.17 3.88
C GLU A 824 -15.36 38.67 3.54
N ALA A 825 -14.26 37.92 3.53
CA ALA A 825 -14.26 36.48 3.32
C ALA A 825 -14.55 35.73 4.63
N GLU A 826 -15.63 34.94 4.63
CA GLU A 826 -15.92 33.97 5.68
C GLU A 826 -15.39 32.59 5.28
N TYR A 827 -14.72 31.89 6.19
CA TYR A 827 -14.23 30.54 5.98
C TYR A 827 -15.04 29.53 6.78
N VAL A 828 -15.70 28.60 6.06
CA VAL A 828 -16.63 27.61 6.61
C VAL A 828 -16.07 26.20 6.38
N PHE A 829 -16.28 25.27 7.30
CA PHE A 829 -15.91 23.87 7.08
C PHE A 829 -16.71 23.25 5.93
N VAL A 830 -16.04 22.47 5.06
CA VAL A 830 -16.70 21.71 3.98
C VAL A 830 -17.61 20.60 4.52
N SER A 831 -17.32 20.09 5.71
CA SER A 831 -18.10 19.04 6.40
C SER A 831 -18.28 19.36 7.87
N ALA A 832 -19.51 19.22 8.37
CA ALA A 832 -19.81 19.34 9.80
C ALA A 832 -19.09 18.28 10.65
N HIS A 833 -18.84 17.08 10.10
CA HIS A 833 -18.04 16.03 10.75
C HIS A 833 -16.58 16.43 10.90
N LEU A 834 -15.98 17.06 9.88
CA LEU A 834 -14.62 17.59 9.96
C LEU A 834 -14.53 18.71 11.03
N ARG A 835 -15.54 19.59 11.11
CA ARG A 835 -15.66 20.59 12.20
C ARG A 835 -15.73 19.89 13.57
N ALA A 836 -16.56 18.87 13.72
CA ALA A 836 -16.74 18.16 15.00
C ALA A 836 -15.46 17.46 15.48
N VAL A 837 -14.73 16.76 14.60
CA VAL A 837 -13.46 16.10 14.95
C VAL A 837 -12.36 17.14 15.25
N ALA A 838 -12.30 18.25 14.52
CA ALA A 838 -11.38 19.34 14.82
C ALA A 838 -11.71 20.01 16.18
N ARG A 839 -12.99 20.29 16.45
CA ARG A 839 -13.52 20.87 17.69
C ARG A 839 -13.14 20.03 18.91
N ALA A 840 -13.32 18.70 18.82
CA ALA A 840 -13.06 17.74 19.89
C ALA A 840 -11.58 17.60 20.27
N ARG A 841 -10.65 18.05 19.42
CA ARG A 841 -9.20 18.03 19.68
C ARG A 841 -8.70 19.25 20.45
N VAL A 842 -9.56 20.24 20.73
CA VAL A 842 -9.17 21.46 21.44
C VAL A 842 -9.61 21.36 22.91
N PRO A 843 -8.71 21.44 23.91
CA PRO A 843 -9.08 21.32 25.32
C PRO A 843 -10.02 22.45 25.79
N GLU A 844 -11.03 22.12 26.61
CA GLU A 844 -12.01 23.06 27.21
C GLU A 844 -11.37 24.34 27.79
N ALA A 845 -10.23 24.23 28.50
CA ALA A 845 -9.52 25.38 29.03
C ALA A 845 -9.03 26.38 27.96
N VAL A 846 -8.59 25.89 26.80
CA VAL A 846 -8.18 26.72 25.65
C VAL A 846 -9.42 27.39 25.02
N LEU A 847 -10.54 26.69 25.00
CA LEU A 847 -11.81 27.16 24.45
C LEU A 847 -12.42 28.28 25.29
N ALA A 848 -12.43 28.13 26.61
CA ALA A 848 -12.81 29.19 27.54
C ALA A 848 -11.94 30.44 27.34
N ARG A 849 -10.61 30.29 27.30
CA ARG A 849 -9.68 31.40 27.10
C ARG A 849 -9.90 32.13 25.77
N LYS A 850 -10.06 31.41 24.65
CA LYS A 850 -10.29 32.02 23.33
C LYS A 850 -11.67 32.70 23.25
N ARG A 851 -12.72 32.13 23.86
CA ARG A 851 -14.03 32.80 24.00
C ARG A 851 -13.94 34.11 24.80
N CYS A 852 -13.19 34.15 25.91
CA CYS A 852 -12.97 35.38 26.67
C CYS A 852 -12.20 36.45 25.87
N LEU A 853 -11.25 36.06 25.02
CA LEU A 853 -10.53 36.99 24.13
C LEU A 853 -11.46 37.62 23.08
N ILE A 854 -12.37 36.84 22.49
CA ILE A 854 -13.36 37.33 21.52
C ILE A 854 -14.39 38.25 22.21
N ALA A 855 -14.83 37.90 23.42
CA ALA A 855 -15.83 38.65 24.17
C ALA A 855 -15.28 39.95 24.84
N SER A 856 -13.97 40.20 24.79
CA SER A 856 -13.34 41.35 25.45
C SER A 856 -13.76 42.68 24.79
N PRO A 857 -14.23 43.69 25.54
CA PRO A 857 -14.66 44.97 24.97
C PRO A 857 -13.54 45.77 24.29
N ALA A 858 -12.26 45.44 24.57
CA ALA A 858 -11.13 46.01 23.84
C ALA A 858 -11.00 45.49 22.39
N ASN A 859 -11.52 44.29 22.11
CA ASN A 859 -11.46 43.65 20.79
C ASN A 859 -12.77 43.80 20.01
N GLN A 860 -13.89 44.13 20.69
CA GLN A 860 -15.18 44.39 20.05
C GLN A 860 -15.16 45.42 18.90
N PRO A 861 -14.44 46.57 18.96
CA PRO A 861 -14.38 47.48 17.82
C PRO A 861 -13.71 46.85 16.59
N GLU A 862 -12.61 46.10 16.75
CA GLU A 862 -11.96 45.41 15.61
C GLU A 862 -12.81 44.26 15.02
N ILE A 863 -13.75 43.71 15.80
CA ILE A 863 -14.66 42.60 15.40
C ILE A 863 -15.98 43.12 14.82
N LEU A 864 -16.40 44.35 15.14
CA LEU A 864 -17.64 44.98 14.66
C LEU A 864 -17.43 45.99 13.52
N THR A 865 -16.18 46.26 13.13
CA THR A 865 -15.84 47.09 11.95
C THR A 865 -15.01 46.36 10.89
N GLY A 866 -14.96 45.02 10.95
CA GLY A 866 -14.37 44.15 9.91
C GLY A 866 -15.44 43.69 8.93
#